data_AF-A0A960BKW6-F1
#
_entry.id   AF-A0A960BKW6-F1
#
_cell.length_a   1.000
_cell.length_b   1.000
_cell.length_c   1.000
_cell.angle_alpha   90.00
_cell.angle_beta   90.00
_cell.angle_gamma   90.00
#
_symmetry.space_group_name_H-M   'P 1'
#
loop_
_entity.id
_entity.type
_entity.pdbx_description
1 polymer ?
#
loop_
_entity_poly.entity_id
_entity_poly.type
_entity_poly.pdbx_seq_one_letter_code
_entity_poly.pdbx_strand_id
1 'polypeptide(L)'
;MRKGVKSLAATGAALAVLALSAAPAAAEHSEWSALDVIAPPQTDQSTDDYFTTQQIAVADLDPTGLPIDTRLVTRVASRGGPQRTELIPSSTTNVQFLNQRGQPDIGTNGINVEVGGQEPSVYLWRALFDQPMPIALHVEYKLNGEVVDPTAVLGQSGELDVKYLITNADVKQKTLTYTNSAGEQKSEKQPVFPPFVGTLVSTLPEDFELIDTGTAVASTDDEGQTLLTWNILVYPPLGTNQQELHFKASVSAGEIPGLLFTMLPVPVTSDPAPDFSDQLLSNTVKGNESLTEGLDQINEQTLTLANATAELSAGLLTLADKTNEASVAYSTQLLPGAEQLAAGSQGIAAGQAELTRFLALSVTGAEQVETGAKALSDGLDGLVAGLEVLGTSTPKIQQGTAKILAATELLAQGVGDPDDGPIVSPSPTPSPGQYNLVQATKTAVVGMNLLSVALNDLVTGLEPLPGQLQAAAADARSAASDAQDAHDLLDPVLASLCNPPVAPVTQQQCDSMADSADAAALSAQEAGTVATDVDATGSDLAAQVSRARIAAAGADDLRQLLILIQEGVVEVAAALSGTSQQPGLVEALDDLNTAMLGLVQLAEQLEAGGKKLQPGAAALASGTAKLTDGLSQTESGSAQLATGSAELASGAALNVVGSEAFAQGIALLAAGMDESASGAEQLAYGADQLQSEGTQQILDQVIAGSDEPALASEWIRATDKRAKKALPYGLADGATGSAAYVMTLQSQSASDTSVWTILALVLVLLAAVAGAIVRQLRRNR
;
A
#
# COMPACT_ATOMS: atom_id res chain seq x y z
N MET A 1 -56.14 -6.66 -18.05
CA MET A 1 -56.55 -8.04 -17.80
C MET A 1 -56.02 -8.42 -16.43
N ARG A 2 -56.90 -8.42 -15.41
CA ARG A 2 -56.56 -8.68 -14.00
C ARG A 2 -57.17 -10.03 -13.64
N LYS A 3 -56.31 -11.04 -13.49
CA LYS A 3 -56.50 -12.34 -12.81
C LYS A 3 -55.52 -13.31 -13.49
N GLY A 4 -54.47 -13.74 -12.78
CA GLY A 4 -53.57 -14.78 -13.30
C GLY A 4 -52.23 -14.94 -12.58
N VAL A 5 -51.76 -13.95 -11.82
CA VAL A 5 -50.40 -14.00 -11.23
C VAL A 5 -50.48 -14.41 -9.76
N LYS A 6 -50.43 -15.71 -9.47
CA LYS A 6 -50.29 -16.25 -8.10
C LYS A 6 -49.32 -17.43 -7.99
N SER A 7 -48.45 -17.65 -8.98
CA SER A 7 -47.61 -18.86 -9.04
C SER A 7 -46.09 -18.63 -9.19
N LEU A 8 -45.61 -17.41 -9.41
CA LEU A 8 -44.22 -17.16 -9.86
C LEU A 8 -43.11 -17.51 -8.84
N ALA A 9 -43.41 -17.65 -7.55
CA ALA A 9 -42.37 -17.85 -6.53
C ALA A 9 -41.89 -19.31 -6.40
N ALA A 10 -42.54 -20.28 -7.06
CA ALA A 10 -42.08 -21.67 -7.07
C ALA A 10 -41.08 -21.97 -8.20
N THR A 11 -41.07 -21.15 -9.26
CA THR A 11 -40.37 -21.44 -10.52
C THR A 11 -38.89 -21.03 -10.53
N GLY A 12 -38.49 -20.06 -9.70
CA GLY A 12 -37.10 -19.59 -9.62
C GLY A 12 -36.08 -20.63 -9.16
N ALA A 13 -36.52 -21.73 -8.53
CA ALA A 13 -35.62 -22.78 -8.08
C ALA A 13 -35.20 -23.74 -9.21
N ALA A 14 -36.08 -23.99 -10.19
CA ALA A 14 -35.77 -24.88 -11.33
C ALA A 14 -34.73 -24.27 -12.28
N LEU A 15 -34.62 -22.95 -12.28
CA LEU A 15 -33.74 -22.18 -13.14
C LEU A 15 -32.26 -22.19 -12.76
N ALA A 16 -32.00 -22.20 -11.45
CA ALA A 16 -30.65 -22.19 -10.92
C ALA A 16 -29.86 -23.44 -11.34
N VAL A 17 -30.53 -24.48 -11.84
CA VAL A 17 -29.90 -25.75 -12.26
C VAL A 17 -29.30 -25.68 -13.67
N LEU A 18 -29.78 -24.77 -14.53
CA LEU A 18 -29.33 -24.67 -15.93
C LEU A 18 -28.18 -23.68 -16.15
N ALA A 19 -27.88 -22.82 -15.17
CA ALA A 19 -26.78 -21.84 -15.25
C ALA A 19 -25.40 -22.41 -14.83
N LEU A 20 -25.29 -23.71 -14.54
CA LEU A 20 -24.12 -24.32 -13.90
C LEU A 20 -22.98 -24.78 -14.83
N SER A 21 -22.96 -24.37 -16.10
CA SER A 21 -21.91 -24.81 -17.03
C SER A 21 -20.68 -23.89 -17.10
N ALA A 22 -20.50 -22.94 -16.17
CA ALA A 22 -19.42 -21.95 -16.23
C ALA A 22 -18.68 -21.71 -14.89
N ALA A 23 -18.53 -22.73 -14.05
CA ALA A 23 -17.67 -22.60 -12.86
C ALA A 23 -16.75 -23.83 -12.70
N PRO A 24 -15.45 -23.66 -12.94
CA PRO A 24 -14.45 -24.59 -12.45
C PRO A 24 -13.58 -23.98 -11.34
N ALA A 25 -12.50 -24.67 -10.98
CA ALA A 25 -12.05 -24.97 -9.64
C ALA A 25 -11.45 -23.81 -8.82
N ALA A 26 -11.96 -23.65 -7.60
CA ALA A 26 -11.18 -23.12 -6.47
C ALA A 26 -11.52 -23.91 -5.19
N ALA A 27 -10.75 -24.97 -4.97
CA ALA A 27 -10.66 -25.65 -3.69
C ALA A 27 -10.04 -24.70 -2.65
N GLU A 28 -10.87 -23.86 -2.01
CA GLU A 28 -10.66 -23.37 -0.64
C GLU A 28 -11.92 -22.71 -0.01
N HIS A 29 -13.00 -22.50 -0.77
CA HIS A 29 -14.25 -21.93 -0.23
C HIS A 29 -15.48 -22.76 -0.60
N SER A 30 -15.68 -23.91 0.07
CA SER A 30 -16.92 -24.71 0.00
C SER A 30 -18.18 -23.96 0.42
N GLU A 31 -18.05 -22.77 1.00
CA GLU A 31 -19.18 -21.91 1.38
C GLU A 31 -19.74 -21.09 0.20
N TRP A 32 -18.94 -20.79 -0.85
CA TRP A 32 -19.38 -19.93 -1.96
C TRP A 32 -20.06 -20.70 -3.10
N SER A 33 -19.67 -21.94 -3.37
CA SER A 33 -20.30 -22.77 -4.42
C SER A 33 -21.79 -23.06 -4.16
N ALA A 34 -22.19 -23.13 -2.87
CA ALA A 34 -23.58 -23.28 -2.47
C ALA A 34 -24.38 -21.97 -2.55
N LEU A 35 -23.70 -20.81 -2.52
CA LEU A 35 -24.29 -19.49 -2.72
C LEU A 35 -24.48 -19.19 -4.22
N ASP A 36 -23.67 -19.76 -5.12
CA ASP A 36 -23.85 -19.62 -6.58
C ASP A 36 -25.11 -20.36 -7.09
N VAL A 37 -25.54 -21.43 -6.41
CA VAL A 37 -26.85 -22.08 -6.64
C VAL A 37 -28.01 -21.18 -6.19
N ILE A 38 -27.73 -20.20 -5.32
CA ILE A 38 -28.70 -19.20 -4.85
C ILE A 38 -28.60 -18.00 -5.78
N ALA A 39 -29.26 -18.08 -6.93
CA ALA A 39 -29.68 -16.85 -7.58
C ALA A 39 -30.48 -16.06 -6.52
N PRO A 40 -30.08 -14.84 -6.14
CA PRO A 40 -31.00 -13.99 -5.41
C PRO A 40 -32.23 -13.85 -6.33
N PRO A 41 -33.47 -14.08 -5.88
CA PRO A 41 -34.54 -13.34 -6.51
C PRO A 41 -34.09 -11.89 -6.41
N GLN A 42 -33.89 -11.30 -7.59
CA GLN A 42 -34.03 -9.87 -7.75
C GLN A 42 -35.22 -9.46 -6.90
N THR A 43 -35.04 -8.40 -6.13
CA THR A 43 -36.16 -7.59 -5.69
C THR A 43 -37.07 -7.48 -6.88
N ASP A 44 -38.19 -8.18 -6.85
CA ASP A 44 -39.17 -8.15 -7.92
C ASP A 44 -39.35 -6.67 -8.27
N GLN A 45 -38.94 -6.26 -9.48
CA GLN A 45 -39.28 -4.94 -10.02
C GLN A 45 -40.81 -4.85 -10.19
N SER A 46 -41.54 -5.93 -9.93
CA SER A 46 -42.93 -5.82 -9.52
C SER A 46 -43.10 -4.93 -8.29
N THR A 47 -44.10 -4.07 -8.38
CA THR A 47 -44.66 -3.36 -7.22
C THR A 47 -45.52 -4.26 -6.33
N ASP A 48 -45.61 -5.55 -6.64
CA ASP A 48 -46.47 -6.50 -5.94
C ASP A 48 -45.86 -6.96 -4.61
N ASP A 49 -46.75 -7.18 -3.64
CA ASP A 49 -46.42 -7.75 -2.33
C ASP A 49 -45.90 -9.19 -2.49
N TYR A 50 -44.74 -9.50 -1.92
CA TYR A 50 -44.20 -10.85 -1.88
C TYR A 50 -43.66 -11.24 -0.51
N PHE A 51 -43.74 -12.54 -0.21
CA PHE A 51 -43.11 -13.17 0.94
C PHE A 51 -42.68 -14.58 0.53
N THR A 52 -41.37 -14.81 0.45
CA THR A 52 -40.80 -16.06 -0.06
C THR A 52 -39.82 -16.69 0.94
N THR A 53 -39.79 -18.02 0.96
CA THR A 53 -38.87 -18.83 1.76
C THR A 53 -38.26 -19.93 0.91
N GLN A 54 -36.93 -19.98 0.86
CA GLN A 54 -36.18 -21.00 0.13
C GLN A 54 -35.33 -21.79 1.13
N GLN A 55 -35.40 -23.12 1.08
CA GLN A 55 -34.62 -24.01 1.95
C GLN A 55 -33.77 -24.97 1.12
N ILE A 56 -32.46 -24.87 1.26
CA ILE A 56 -31.50 -25.69 0.51
C ILE A 56 -30.78 -26.61 1.50
N ALA A 57 -30.97 -27.91 1.34
CA ALA A 57 -30.19 -28.90 2.07
C ALA A 57 -28.94 -29.23 1.24
N VAL A 58 -27.77 -28.92 1.78
CA VAL A 58 -26.47 -29.18 1.15
C VAL A 58 -25.79 -30.31 1.92
N ALA A 59 -25.33 -31.33 1.20
CA ALA A 59 -24.65 -32.49 1.76
C ALA A 59 -23.28 -32.69 1.10
N ASP A 60 -22.21 -32.66 1.89
CA ASP A 60 -20.93 -33.20 1.42
C ASP A 60 -20.98 -34.72 1.52
N LEU A 61 -20.51 -35.41 0.49
CA LEU A 61 -20.55 -36.85 0.36
C LEU A 61 -19.16 -37.47 0.57
N ASP A 62 -19.13 -38.68 1.09
CA ASP A 62 -17.99 -39.57 0.91
C ASP A 62 -18.00 -40.20 -0.50
N PRO A 63 -16.89 -40.83 -0.94
CA PRO A 63 -16.83 -41.46 -2.25
C PRO A 63 -17.89 -42.54 -2.51
N THR A 64 -18.57 -43.10 -1.50
CA THR A 64 -19.66 -44.07 -1.70
C THR A 64 -21.02 -43.42 -1.95
N GLY A 65 -21.09 -42.09 -1.84
CA GLY A 65 -22.30 -41.29 -1.98
C GLY A 65 -23.04 -41.02 -0.66
N LEU A 66 -22.44 -41.37 0.49
CA LEU A 66 -23.08 -41.15 1.79
C LEU A 66 -22.78 -39.74 2.33
N PRO A 67 -23.79 -39.00 2.83
CA PRO A 67 -23.57 -37.69 3.45
C PRO A 67 -22.67 -37.76 4.70
N ILE A 68 -21.63 -36.94 4.74
CA ILE A 68 -20.70 -36.79 5.88
C ILE A 68 -20.90 -35.47 6.64
N ASP A 69 -21.33 -34.41 5.96
CA ASP A 69 -21.74 -33.14 6.56
C ASP A 69 -23.00 -32.64 5.88
N THR A 70 -24.01 -32.24 6.65
CA THR A 70 -25.30 -31.79 6.12
C THR A 70 -25.68 -30.45 6.74
N ARG A 71 -25.87 -29.45 5.87
CA ARG A 71 -26.18 -28.07 6.26
C ARG A 71 -27.44 -27.60 5.55
N LEU A 72 -28.20 -26.76 6.23
CA LEU A 72 -29.38 -26.10 5.70
C LEU A 72 -29.02 -24.64 5.45
N VAL A 73 -29.19 -24.17 4.22
CA VAL A 73 -29.18 -22.74 3.90
C VAL A 73 -30.62 -22.29 3.70
N THR A 74 -31.06 -21.29 4.46
CA THR A 74 -32.41 -20.73 4.34
C THR A 74 -32.32 -19.28 3.92
N ARG A 75 -33.07 -18.93 2.88
CA ARG A 75 -33.25 -17.55 2.41
C ARG A 75 -34.71 -17.14 2.59
N VAL A 76 -34.92 -15.95 3.13
CA VAL A 76 -36.24 -15.32 3.23
C VAL A 76 -36.19 -13.97 2.59
N ALA A 77 -37.13 -13.68 1.70
CA ALA A 77 -37.30 -12.35 1.14
C ALA A 77 -38.75 -11.88 1.27
N SER A 78 -38.94 -10.61 1.60
CA SER A 78 -40.28 -10.04 1.67
C SER A 78 -40.31 -8.56 1.31
N ARG A 79 -41.43 -8.12 0.74
CA ARG A 79 -41.75 -6.72 0.44
C ARG A 79 -43.27 -6.58 0.41
N GLY A 80 -43.77 -5.45 0.89
CA GLY A 80 -45.21 -5.17 0.93
C GLY A 80 -45.93 -5.84 2.09
N GLY A 81 -47.24 -5.60 2.22
CA GLY A 81 -48.04 -6.13 3.33
C GLY A 81 -47.71 -5.58 4.74
N PRO A 82 -48.38 -6.10 5.79
CA PRO A 82 -48.17 -5.64 7.17
C PRO A 82 -46.84 -6.13 7.72
N GLN A 83 -46.03 -5.18 8.22
CA GLN A 83 -44.78 -5.48 8.91
C GLN A 83 -45.05 -6.27 10.20
N ARG A 84 -44.40 -7.42 10.35
CA ARG A 84 -44.56 -8.31 11.51
C ARG A 84 -43.34 -9.19 11.70
N THR A 85 -43.13 -9.65 12.93
CA THR A 85 -42.19 -10.75 13.20
C THR A 85 -42.85 -12.07 12.82
N GLU A 86 -42.20 -12.85 11.97
CA GLU A 86 -42.66 -14.15 11.51
C GLU A 86 -41.66 -15.23 11.92
N LEU A 87 -42.16 -16.38 12.40
CA LEU A 87 -41.33 -17.53 12.72
C LEU A 87 -41.13 -18.34 11.44
N ILE A 88 -39.89 -18.37 10.94
CA ILE A 88 -39.54 -19.14 9.74
C ILE A 88 -39.12 -20.55 10.17
N PRO A 89 -39.85 -21.60 9.77
CA PRO A 89 -39.47 -22.97 10.09
C PRO A 89 -38.07 -23.29 9.57
N SER A 90 -37.19 -23.74 10.44
CA SER A 90 -35.77 -24.02 10.13
C SER A 90 -35.16 -24.85 11.26
N SER A 91 -33.97 -25.40 11.02
CA SER A 91 -33.15 -25.94 12.11
C SER A 91 -32.68 -24.82 13.04
N THR A 92 -32.64 -25.12 14.33
CA THR A 92 -32.22 -24.19 15.39
C THR A 92 -30.79 -24.47 15.89
N THR A 93 -30.09 -25.43 15.27
CA THR A 93 -28.75 -25.84 15.66
C THR A 93 -27.70 -25.25 14.73
N ASN A 94 -26.60 -24.73 15.29
CA ASN A 94 -25.48 -24.11 14.56
C ASN A 94 -25.90 -23.00 13.57
N VAL A 95 -26.82 -22.11 14.00
CA VAL A 95 -27.39 -21.08 13.12
C VAL A 95 -26.46 -19.87 13.00
N GLN A 96 -26.21 -19.41 11.77
CA GLN A 96 -25.36 -18.25 11.48
C GLN A 96 -25.91 -17.45 10.29
N PHE A 97 -26.01 -16.12 10.43
CA PHE A 97 -26.30 -15.25 9.28
C PHE A 97 -25.14 -15.23 8.28
N LEU A 98 -25.47 -15.23 6.99
CA LEU A 98 -24.50 -15.16 5.89
C LEU A 98 -24.43 -13.77 5.25
N ASN A 99 -25.51 -12.97 5.36
CA ASN A 99 -25.61 -11.66 4.71
C ASN A 99 -25.58 -10.47 5.68
N GLN A 100 -25.43 -10.71 6.99
CA GLN A 100 -25.41 -9.66 8.00
C GLN A 100 -24.61 -10.05 9.24
N ARG A 101 -24.16 -9.05 9.99
CA ARG A 101 -23.48 -9.25 11.28
C ARG A 101 -24.50 -9.45 12.40
N GLY A 102 -24.14 -10.23 13.42
CA GLY A 102 -25.00 -10.53 14.58
C GLY A 102 -25.43 -11.99 14.63
N GLN A 103 -26.22 -12.36 15.64
CA GLN A 103 -26.80 -13.70 15.77
C GLN A 103 -28.29 -13.70 15.38
N PRO A 104 -28.77 -14.76 14.72
CA PRO A 104 -30.21 -14.96 14.45
C PRO A 104 -31.03 -15.00 15.73
N ASP A 105 -32.26 -14.47 15.68
CA ASP A 105 -33.23 -14.65 16.78
C ASP A 105 -33.84 -16.07 16.68
N ILE A 106 -33.30 -16.98 17.48
CA ILE A 106 -33.65 -18.41 17.42
C ILE A 106 -34.92 -18.65 18.26
N GLY A 107 -36.01 -19.00 17.58
CA GLY A 107 -37.25 -19.46 18.18
C GLY A 107 -37.22 -20.94 18.55
N THR A 108 -38.37 -21.51 18.94
CA THR A 108 -38.45 -22.92 19.39
C THR A 108 -38.20 -23.91 18.26
N ASN A 109 -38.76 -23.66 17.06
CA ASN A 109 -38.69 -24.55 15.89
C ASN A 109 -38.34 -23.77 14.60
N GLY A 110 -37.60 -22.67 14.72
CA GLY A 110 -37.35 -21.79 13.59
C GLY A 110 -36.64 -20.51 13.99
N ILE A 111 -36.47 -19.61 13.02
CA ILE A 111 -35.81 -18.31 13.19
C ILE A 111 -36.85 -17.20 13.06
N ASN A 112 -36.91 -16.30 14.04
CA ASN A 112 -37.77 -15.12 13.95
C ASN A 112 -37.11 -14.06 13.06
N VAL A 113 -37.85 -13.55 12.08
CA VAL A 113 -37.38 -12.46 11.21
C VAL A 113 -38.50 -11.42 11.03
N GLU A 114 -38.14 -10.16 10.82
CA GLU A 114 -39.13 -9.14 10.46
C GLU A 114 -39.43 -9.21 8.96
N VAL A 115 -40.71 -9.40 8.61
CA VAL A 115 -41.19 -9.49 7.23
C VAL A 115 -42.24 -8.41 6.94
N GLY A 116 -42.37 -8.05 5.67
CA GLY A 116 -43.29 -7.04 5.16
C GLY A 116 -42.75 -5.60 5.27
N GLY A 117 -43.61 -4.61 5.02
CA GLY A 117 -43.19 -3.20 4.93
C GLY A 117 -42.84 -2.75 3.50
N GLN A 118 -42.69 -1.44 3.28
CA GLN A 118 -42.49 -0.89 1.93
C GLN A 118 -41.10 -1.19 1.37
N GLU A 119 -40.11 -1.32 2.24
CA GLU A 119 -38.73 -1.65 1.89
C GLU A 119 -38.56 -3.17 1.74
N PRO A 120 -37.86 -3.64 0.69
CA PRO A 120 -37.53 -5.05 0.56
C PRO A 120 -36.58 -5.48 1.69
N SER A 121 -36.83 -6.66 2.24
CA SER A 121 -35.99 -7.30 3.26
C SER A 121 -35.53 -8.67 2.77
N VAL A 122 -34.25 -8.99 3.01
CA VAL A 122 -33.65 -10.29 2.68
C VAL A 122 -32.84 -10.79 3.88
N TYR A 123 -33.17 -12.00 4.34
CA TYR A 123 -32.42 -12.71 5.37
C TYR A 123 -31.83 -13.98 4.78
N LEU A 124 -30.57 -14.25 5.09
CA LEU A 124 -29.88 -15.45 4.65
C LEU A 124 -29.09 -16.04 5.80
N TRP A 125 -29.35 -17.30 6.14
CA TRP A 125 -28.63 -17.99 7.21
C TRP A 125 -28.35 -19.44 6.86
N ARG A 126 -27.35 -19.99 7.55
CA ARG A 126 -27.01 -21.41 7.60
C ARG A 126 -27.42 -22.00 8.95
N ALA A 127 -27.80 -23.28 8.97
CA ALA A 127 -27.99 -24.11 10.16
C ALA A 127 -27.55 -25.56 9.88
N LEU A 128 -27.46 -26.40 10.92
CA LEU A 128 -27.27 -27.85 10.77
C LEU A 128 -28.53 -28.46 10.13
N PHE A 129 -28.38 -29.30 9.08
CA PHE A 129 -29.51 -30.05 8.54
C PHE A 129 -29.64 -31.40 9.27
N ASP A 130 -30.73 -31.57 10.01
CA ASP A 130 -30.96 -32.73 10.89
C ASP A 130 -32.12 -33.65 10.44
N GLN A 131 -32.66 -33.40 9.24
CA GLN A 131 -33.67 -34.25 8.61
C GLN A 131 -33.02 -35.29 7.68
N PRO A 132 -33.70 -36.43 7.41
CA PRO A 132 -33.22 -37.37 6.40
C PRO A 132 -33.29 -36.75 4.99
N MET A 133 -32.26 -36.95 4.17
CA MET A 133 -32.29 -36.58 2.76
C MET A 133 -33.38 -37.39 2.03
N PRO A 134 -34.27 -36.75 1.24
CA PRO A 134 -35.34 -37.45 0.53
C PRO A 134 -34.86 -38.20 -0.71
N ILE A 135 -33.65 -37.87 -1.17
CA ILE A 135 -32.94 -38.55 -2.25
C ILE A 135 -31.68 -39.19 -1.68
N ALA A 136 -31.40 -40.42 -2.08
CA ALA A 136 -30.15 -41.10 -1.78
C ALA A 136 -29.33 -41.27 -3.06
N LEU A 137 -28.01 -41.04 -2.97
CA LEU A 137 -27.04 -41.33 -4.00
C LEU A 137 -26.14 -42.48 -3.52
N HIS A 138 -25.91 -43.47 -4.39
CA HIS A 138 -24.93 -44.51 -4.16
C HIS A 138 -23.96 -44.57 -5.33
N VAL A 139 -22.67 -44.61 -5.04
CA VAL A 139 -21.61 -44.69 -6.04
C VAL A 139 -20.90 -46.05 -5.94
N GLU A 140 -20.84 -46.77 -7.06
CA GLU A 140 -20.12 -48.03 -7.21
C GLU A 140 -18.94 -47.83 -8.19
N TYR A 141 -17.76 -48.30 -7.81
CA TYR A 141 -16.56 -48.28 -8.66
C TYR A 141 -16.19 -49.70 -9.05
N LYS A 142 -15.92 -49.90 -10.34
CA LYS A 142 -15.29 -51.12 -10.85
C LYS A 142 -13.98 -50.79 -11.53
N LEU A 143 -12.90 -51.43 -11.09
CA LEU A 143 -11.60 -51.33 -11.74
C LEU A 143 -11.30 -52.66 -12.43
N ASN A 144 -11.07 -52.62 -13.75
CA ASN A 144 -10.86 -53.80 -14.59
C ASN A 144 -11.99 -54.85 -14.46
N GLY A 145 -13.23 -54.38 -14.27
CA GLY A 145 -14.44 -55.20 -14.17
C GLY A 145 -14.73 -55.78 -12.77
N GLU A 146 -13.88 -55.54 -11.77
CA GLU A 146 -14.11 -55.98 -10.38
C GLU A 146 -14.58 -54.80 -9.52
N VAL A 147 -15.62 -55.00 -8.70
CA VAL A 147 -16.10 -53.98 -7.75
C VAL A 147 -15.03 -53.75 -6.68
N VAL A 148 -14.61 -52.51 -6.53
CA VAL A 148 -13.53 -52.12 -5.60
C VAL A 148 -14.01 -51.06 -4.61
N ASP A 149 -13.34 -50.99 -3.46
CA ASP A 149 -13.48 -49.84 -2.55
C ASP A 149 -12.97 -48.57 -3.24
N PRO A 150 -13.58 -47.39 -3.02
CA PRO A 150 -13.14 -46.15 -3.67
C PRO A 150 -11.64 -45.85 -3.44
N THR A 151 -11.11 -46.17 -2.25
CA THR A 151 -9.69 -45.95 -1.93
C THR A 151 -8.74 -46.81 -2.77
N ALA A 152 -9.23 -47.93 -3.32
CA ALA A 152 -8.46 -48.81 -4.18
C ALA A 152 -8.38 -48.31 -5.64
N VAL A 153 -9.13 -47.27 -6.00
CA VAL A 153 -9.02 -46.61 -7.32
C VAL A 153 -7.81 -45.67 -7.35
N LEU A 154 -7.47 -45.06 -6.21
CA LEU A 154 -6.46 -44.00 -6.12
C LEU A 154 -5.07 -44.46 -6.60
N GLY A 155 -4.56 -43.81 -7.65
CA GLY A 155 -3.26 -44.06 -8.27
C GLY A 155 -3.15 -45.36 -9.08
N GLN A 156 -4.25 -46.11 -9.27
CA GLN A 156 -4.24 -47.34 -10.06
C GLN A 156 -4.52 -47.08 -11.53
N SER A 157 -3.88 -47.85 -12.41
CA SER A 157 -4.16 -47.81 -13.85
C SER A 157 -5.18 -48.89 -14.26
N GLY A 158 -6.05 -48.61 -15.22
CA GLY A 158 -6.95 -49.61 -15.78
C GLY A 158 -8.22 -49.03 -16.40
N GLU A 159 -9.18 -49.90 -16.72
CA GLU A 159 -10.54 -49.50 -17.08
C GLU A 159 -11.34 -49.24 -15.80
N LEU A 160 -11.78 -48.00 -15.58
CA LEU A 160 -12.63 -47.59 -14.48
C LEU A 160 -14.06 -47.41 -14.98
N ASP A 161 -15.00 -48.10 -14.34
CA ASP A 161 -16.45 -47.98 -14.56
C ASP A 161 -17.08 -47.46 -13.27
N VAL A 162 -17.66 -46.25 -13.34
CA VAL A 162 -18.28 -45.57 -12.20
C VAL A 162 -19.78 -45.52 -12.44
N LYS A 163 -20.53 -46.04 -11.47
CA LYS A 163 -21.99 -46.12 -11.51
C LYS A 163 -22.60 -45.31 -10.38
N TYR A 164 -23.53 -44.44 -10.74
CA TYR A 164 -24.35 -43.65 -9.83
C TYR A 164 -25.78 -44.20 -9.79
N LEU A 165 -26.25 -44.61 -8.61
CA LEU A 165 -27.64 -45.03 -8.38
C LEU A 165 -28.36 -43.99 -7.54
N ILE A 166 -29.27 -43.26 -8.17
CA ILE A 166 -30.12 -42.25 -7.52
C ILE A 166 -31.42 -42.93 -7.10
N THR A 167 -31.85 -42.73 -5.85
CA THR A 167 -33.09 -43.29 -5.31
C THR A 167 -33.93 -42.21 -4.65
N ASN A 168 -35.19 -42.09 -5.08
CA ASN A 168 -36.22 -41.34 -4.37
C ASN A 168 -36.68 -42.17 -3.15
N ALA A 169 -36.20 -41.77 -1.97
CA ALA A 169 -36.44 -42.47 -0.71
C ALA A 169 -37.66 -41.92 0.05
N ASP A 170 -38.17 -40.75 -0.32
CA ASP A 170 -39.36 -40.16 0.31
C ASP A 170 -40.64 -40.83 -0.24
N VAL A 171 -40.98 -42.02 0.28
CA VAL A 171 -42.21 -42.75 -0.06
C VAL A 171 -43.23 -42.72 1.08
N LYS A 172 -44.51 -42.47 0.76
CA LYS A 172 -45.62 -42.63 1.72
C LYS A 172 -46.74 -43.46 1.12
N GLN A 173 -47.17 -44.47 1.87
CA GLN A 173 -48.34 -45.28 1.54
C GLN A 173 -49.62 -44.46 1.75
N LYS A 174 -50.44 -44.28 0.71
CA LYS A 174 -51.70 -43.55 0.76
C LYS A 174 -52.83 -44.38 0.17
N THR A 175 -54.00 -44.32 0.80
CA THR A 175 -55.24 -44.84 0.22
C THR A 175 -55.79 -43.78 -0.73
N LEU A 176 -55.85 -44.11 -2.02
CA LEU A 176 -56.43 -43.26 -3.06
C LEU A 176 -57.84 -43.75 -3.34
N THR A 177 -58.81 -42.82 -3.34
CA THR A 177 -60.22 -43.11 -3.61
C THR A 177 -60.60 -42.44 -4.91
N TYR A 178 -61.08 -43.21 -5.88
CA TYR A 178 -61.40 -42.73 -7.23
C TYR A 178 -62.65 -43.44 -7.77
N THR A 179 -63.30 -42.83 -8.76
CA THR A 179 -64.44 -43.42 -9.46
C THR A 179 -63.96 -44.00 -10.78
N ASN A 180 -64.12 -45.31 -11.01
CA ASN A 180 -63.71 -45.94 -12.26
C ASN A 180 -64.63 -45.55 -13.43
N SER A 181 -64.29 -45.96 -14.65
CA SER A 181 -65.07 -45.71 -15.86
C SER A 181 -66.49 -46.32 -15.84
N ALA A 182 -66.76 -47.26 -14.94
CA ALA A 182 -68.08 -47.85 -14.72
C ALA A 182 -68.93 -47.09 -13.67
N GLY A 183 -68.40 -46.02 -13.07
CA GLY A 183 -69.08 -45.22 -12.04
C GLY A 183 -68.98 -45.79 -10.62
N GLU A 184 -68.15 -46.82 -10.40
CA GLU A 184 -67.96 -47.43 -9.08
C GLU A 184 -66.82 -46.74 -8.31
N GLN A 185 -67.02 -46.49 -7.02
CA GLN A 185 -65.95 -46.03 -6.14
C GLN A 185 -65.01 -47.19 -5.80
N LYS A 186 -63.74 -47.03 -6.15
CA LYS A 186 -62.65 -47.88 -5.70
C LYS A 186 -61.77 -47.15 -4.69
N SER A 187 -61.15 -47.91 -3.80
CA SER A 187 -60.13 -47.40 -2.88
C SER A 187 -58.96 -48.37 -2.84
N GLU A 188 -57.78 -47.90 -3.22
CA GLU A 188 -56.58 -48.72 -3.35
C GLU A 188 -55.41 -48.06 -2.64
N LYS A 189 -54.54 -48.88 -2.01
CA LYS A 189 -53.38 -48.40 -1.28
C LYS A 189 -52.19 -48.33 -2.24
N GLN A 190 -51.69 -47.12 -2.49
CA GLN A 190 -50.63 -46.86 -3.46
C GLN A 190 -49.42 -46.21 -2.77
N PRO A 191 -48.18 -46.53 -3.20
CA PRO A 191 -47.00 -45.77 -2.82
C PRO A 191 -47.01 -44.42 -3.55
N VAL A 192 -46.88 -43.33 -2.79
CA VAL A 192 -46.89 -41.95 -3.34
C VAL A 192 -45.59 -41.25 -2.98
N PHE A 193 -44.85 -40.87 -4.02
CA PHE A 193 -43.58 -40.17 -3.95
C PHE A 193 -43.81 -38.69 -4.26
N PRO A 194 -43.01 -37.75 -3.73
CA PRO A 194 -42.87 -36.44 -4.37
C PRO A 194 -42.10 -36.62 -5.71
N PRO A 195 -42.44 -35.86 -6.74
CA PRO A 195 -41.69 -35.85 -7.99
C PRO A 195 -40.40 -35.05 -7.76
N PHE A 196 -39.29 -35.59 -8.25
CA PHE A 196 -37.98 -34.97 -8.11
C PHE A 196 -37.30 -34.96 -9.48
N VAL A 197 -36.83 -33.77 -9.88
CA VAL A 197 -36.03 -33.56 -11.09
C VAL A 197 -34.71 -32.93 -10.70
N GLY A 198 -33.70 -33.10 -11.53
CA GLY A 198 -32.41 -32.52 -11.23
C GLY A 198 -31.34 -32.84 -12.26
N THR A 199 -30.11 -32.50 -11.90
CA THR A 199 -28.92 -32.77 -12.70
C THR A 199 -27.83 -33.38 -11.83
N LEU A 200 -27.03 -34.24 -12.43
CA LEU A 200 -25.76 -34.70 -11.87
C LEU A 200 -24.67 -34.32 -12.86
N VAL A 201 -23.68 -33.59 -12.37
CA VAL A 201 -22.48 -33.21 -13.12
C VAL A 201 -21.32 -33.93 -12.46
N SER A 202 -20.54 -34.66 -13.25
CA SER A 202 -19.28 -35.25 -12.80
C SER A 202 -18.13 -34.59 -13.53
N THR A 203 -17.19 -34.04 -12.77
CA THR A 203 -15.98 -33.41 -13.30
C THR A 203 -14.86 -34.45 -13.33
N LEU A 204 -14.40 -34.77 -14.53
CA LEU A 204 -13.38 -35.78 -14.74
C LEU A 204 -11.97 -35.16 -14.66
N PRO A 205 -11.02 -35.82 -13.98
CA PRO A 205 -9.61 -35.44 -13.99
C PRO A 205 -9.00 -35.47 -15.41
N GLU A 206 -7.95 -34.68 -15.63
CA GLU A 206 -7.30 -34.55 -16.95
C GLU A 206 -6.77 -35.87 -17.52
N ASP A 207 -6.35 -36.81 -16.66
CA ASP A 207 -5.77 -38.10 -17.06
C ASP A 207 -6.81 -39.17 -17.45
N PHE A 208 -8.11 -38.82 -17.47
CA PHE A 208 -9.18 -39.75 -17.80
C PHE A 208 -9.47 -39.76 -19.30
N GLU A 209 -9.22 -40.88 -19.96
CA GLU A 209 -9.64 -41.10 -21.35
C GLU A 209 -11.02 -41.77 -21.40
N LEU A 210 -12.05 -41.03 -21.77
CA LEU A 210 -13.43 -41.55 -21.87
C LEU A 210 -13.55 -42.69 -22.88
N ILE A 211 -14.14 -43.81 -22.41
CA ILE A 211 -14.48 -44.99 -23.22
C ILE A 211 -15.98 -44.99 -23.55
N ASP A 212 -16.83 -44.68 -22.56
CA ASP A 212 -18.29 -44.67 -22.67
C ASP A 212 -18.87 -43.60 -21.74
N THR A 213 -19.72 -42.72 -22.26
CA THR A 213 -20.41 -41.68 -21.48
C THR A 213 -21.78 -42.15 -20.95
N GLY A 214 -22.21 -43.36 -21.30
CA GLY A 214 -23.57 -43.81 -21.04
C GLY A 214 -24.59 -42.87 -21.67
N THR A 215 -25.44 -42.23 -20.85
CA THR A 215 -26.41 -41.22 -21.30
C THR A 215 -25.99 -39.78 -20.99
N ALA A 216 -24.73 -39.53 -20.62
CA ALA A 216 -24.25 -38.19 -20.28
C ALA A 216 -24.05 -37.33 -21.54
N VAL A 217 -24.21 -36.03 -21.37
CA VAL A 217 -23.68 -35.02 -22.29
C VAL A 217 -22.29 -34.64 -21.80
N ALA A 218 -21.28 -34.78 -22.67
CA ALA A 218 -19.91 -34.37 -22.38
C ALA A 218 -19.68 -32.92 -22.84
N SER A 219 -19.11 -32.09 -21.97
CA SER A 219 -18.65 -30.73 -22.29
C SER A 219 -17.29 -30.47 -21.66
N THR A 220 -16.72 -29.30 -21.93
CA THR A 220 -15.44 -28.86 -21.37
C THR A 220 -15.66 -27.54 -20.65
N ASP A 221 -15.09 -27.39 -19.46
CA ASP A 221 -15.12 -26.12 -18.73
C ASP A 221 -14.00 -25.17 -19.19
N ASP A 222 -13.97 -23.97 -18.61
CA ASP A 222 -13.00 -22.92 -18.96
C ASP A 222 -11.54 -23.27 -18.60
N GLU A 223 -11.36 -24.28 -17.74
CA GLU A 223 -10.06 -24.82 -17.32
C GLU A 223 -9.60 -26.00 -18.19
N GLY A 224 -10.46 -26.48 -19.10
CA GLY A 224 -10.15 -27.60 -19.99
C GLY A 224 -10.53 -28.97 -19.42
N GLN A 225 -11.19 -29.05 -18.27
CA GLN A 225 -11.62 -30.33 -17.69
C GLN A 225 -12.89 -30.84 -18.36
N THR A 226 -13.07 -32.16 -18.38
CA THR A 226 -14.25 -32.76 -18.98
C THR A 226 -15.38 -32.86 -17.96
N LEU A 227 -16.55 -32.31 -18.31
CA LEU A 227 -17.78 -32.39 -17.54
C LEU A 227 -18.73 -33.41 -18.17
N LEU A 228 -19.23 -34.35 -17.36
CA LEU A 228 -20.31 -35.25 -17.75
C LEU A 228 -21.60 -34.83 -17.05
N THR A 229 -22.61 -34.46 -17.83
CA THR A 229 -23.90 -33.98 -17.31
C THR A 229 -25.02 -34.97 -17.62
N TRP A 230 -25.79 -35.35 -16.59
CA TRP A 230 -27.00 -36.16 -16.71
C TRP A 230 -28.22 -35.41 -16.20
N ASN A 231 -29.35 -35.58 -16.90
CA ASN A 231 -30.67 -35.15 -16.43
C ASN A 231 -31.33 -36.27 -15.64
N ILE A 232 -31.94 -35.92 -14.50
CA ILE A 232 -32.49 -36.87 -13.55
C ILE A 232 -33.98 -36.64 -13.38
N LEU A 233 -34.74 -37.73 -13.47
CA LEU A 233 -36.18 -37.78 -13.26
C LEU A 233 -36.53 -39.05 -12.47
N VAL A 234 -36.68 -38.93 -11.15
CA VAL A 234 -37.06 -40.05 -10.26
C VAL A 234 -38.50 -39.89 -9.79
N TYR A 235 -39.42 -39.99 -10.75
CA TYR A 235 -40.84 -39.74 -10.60
C TYR A 235 -41.70 -40.92 -11.12
N PRO A 236 -42.04 -41.93 -10.28
CA PRO A 236 -43.11 -42.88 -10.60
C PRO A 236 -44.45 -42.12 -10.78
N PRO A 237 -45.41 -42.55 -11.60
CA PRO A 237 -45.38 -43.64 -12.58
C PRO A 237 -44.78 -43.24 -13.95
N LEU A 238 -44.40 -41.98 -14.16
CA LEU A 238 -43.79 -41.52 -15.43
C LEU A 238 -42.37 -42.07 -15.64
N GLY A 239 -41.74 -42.56 -14.56
CA GLY A 239 -40.48 -43.29 -14.55
C GLY A 239 -40.45 -44.28 -13.39
N THR A 240 -39.26 -44.58 -12.87
CA THR A 240 -39.13 -45.40 -11.65
C THR A 240 -38.72 -44.52 -10.47
N ASN A 241 -38.71 -45.07 -9.25
CA ASN A 241 -38.22 -44.36 -8.08
C ASN A 241 -36.69 -44.35 -8.02
N GLN A 242 -36.02 -44.94 -9.03
CA GLN A 242 -34.58 -45.01 -9.15
C GLN A 242 -34.12 -44.61 -10.57
N GLN A 243 -32.91 -44.10 -10.67
CA GLN A 243 -32.25 -43.88 -11.94
C GLN A 243 -30.78 -44.27 -11.82
N GLU A 244 -30.32 -45.06 -12.79
CA GLU A 244 -28.95 -45.52 -12.88
C GLU A 244 -28.23 -44.73 -13.97
N LEU A 245 -27.07 -44.18 -13.63
CA LEU A 245 -26.17 -43.46 -14.52
C LEU A 245 -24.79 -44.12 -14.43
N HIS A 246 -24.02 -44.11 -15.50
CA HIS A 246 -22.63 -44.57 -15.46
C HIS A 246 -21.77 -43.87 -16.51
N PHE A 247 -20.47 -43.99 -16.34
CA PHE A 247 -19.48 -43.76 -17.39
C PHE A 247 -18.29 -44.72 -17.23
N LYS A 248 -17.54 -44.90 -18.32
CA LYS A 248 -16.30 -45.68 -18.34
C LYS A 248 -15.16 -44.84 -18.86
N ALA A 249 -14.00 -44.96 -18.24
CA ALA A 249 -12.77 -44.31 -18.66
C ALA A 249 -11.56 -45.23 -18.52
N SER A 250 -10.57 -45.07 -19.38
CA SER A 250 -9.22 -45.59 -19.20
C SER A 250 -8.45 -44.59 -18.36
N VAL A 251 -7.85 -45.05 -17.26
CA VAL A 251 -7.10 -44.19 -16.33
C VAL A 251 -5.66 -44.68 -16.20
N SER A 252 -4.71 -43.75 -16.17
CA SER A 252 -3.29 -44.04 -15.94
C SER A 252 -2.91 -43.94 -14.46
N ALA A 253 -3.52 -42.98 -13.75
CA ALA A 253 -3.54 -42.85 -12.31
C ALA A 253 -4.99 -42.57 -11.90
N GLY A 254 -5.67 -43.58 -11.34
CA GLY A 254 -7.08 -43.47 -10.98
C GLY A 254 -7.31 -42.45 -9.88
N GLU A 255 -8.41 -41.73 -9.98
CA GLU A 255 -8.84 -40.73 -9.00
C GLU A 255 -10.35 -40.88 -8.79
N ILE A 256 -10.85 -40.31 -7.69
CA ILE A 256 -12.29 -40.19 -7.49
C ILE A 256 -12.75 -38.91 -8.19
N PRO A 257 -13.64 -38.98 -9.19
CA PRO A 257 -14.15 -37.78 -9.86
C PRO A 257 -14.92 -36.88 -8.90
N GLY A 258 -14.83 -35.57 -9.15
CA GLY A 258 -15.71 -34.61 -8.50
C GLY A 258 -17.15 -34.81 -8.97
N LEU A 259 -18.11 -34.53 -8.09
CA LEU A 259 -19.53 -34.58 -8.41
C LEU A 259 -20.31 -33.46 -7.75
N LEU A 260 -21.23 -32.89 -8.54
CA LEU A 260 -22.25 -31.98 -8.09
C LEU A 260 -23.61 -32.52 -8.50
N PHE A 261 -24.46 -32.79 -7.52
CA PHE A 261 -25.77 -33.37 -7.72
C PHE A 261 -26.84 -32.45 -7.13
N THR A 262 -27.74 -31.97 -7.98
CA THR A 262 -28.78 -31.01 -7.60
C THR A 262 -30.15 -31.57 -7.91
N MET A 263 -31.05 -31.59 -6.92
CA MET A 263 -32.41 -32.11 -7.05
C MET A 263 -33.44 -31.13 -6.47
N LEU A 264 -34.57 -31.01 -7.16
CA LEU A 264 -35.67 -30.16 -6.76
C LEU A 264 -37.01 -30.91 -6.80
N PRO A 265 -37.87 -30.70 -5.79
CA PRO A 265 -39.24 -31.15 -5.83
C PRO A 265 -40.04 -30.25 -6.77
N VAL A 266 -40.77 -30.83 -7.72
CA VAL A 266 -41.54 -30.07 -8.72
C VAL A 266 -43.03 -30.20 -8.44
N PRO A 267 -43.72 -29.17 -7.91
CA PRO A 267 -45.17 -29.24 -7.81
C PRO A 267 -45.81 -29.37 -9.19
N VAL A 268 -46.89 -30.14 -9.27
CA VAL A 268 -47.66 -30.28 -10.50
C VAL A 268 -48.69 -29.15 -10.48
N THR A 269 -48.48 -28.14 -11.32
CA THR A 269 -49.08 -26.81 -11.14
C THR A 269 -50.58 -26.71 -11.43
N SER A 270 -51.25 -27.77 -11.88
CA SER A 270 -52.69 -27.79 -12.10
C SER A 270 -53.35 -29.05 -11.55
N ASP A 271 -54.54 -28.86 -11.00
CA ASP A 271 -55.48 -29.91 -10.65
C ASP A 271 -55.98 -30.58 -11.95
N PRO A 272 -55.69 -31.87 -12.22
CA PRO A 272 -55.97 -32.46 -13.53
C PRO A 272 -57.46 -32.75 -13.85
N ALA A 273 -58.46 -32.14 -13.18
CA ALA A 273 -59.84 -32.15 -13.69
C ALA A 273 -60.78 -31.11 -13.05
N PRO A 274 -61.60 -30.40 -13.86
CA PRO A 274 -63.00 -30.84 -14.04
C PRO A 274 -63.46 -31.11 -15.48
N ASP A 275 -62.73 -30.67 -16.52
CA ASP A 275 -63.18 -30.78 -17.92
C ASP A 275 -63.07 -32.21 -18.50
N PHE A 276 -62.50 -33.13 -17.73
CA PHE A 276 -62.27 -34.53 -18.10
C PHE A 276 -63.57 -35.32 -18.31
N SER A 277 -64.68 -34.94 -17.68
CA SER A 277 -65.96 -35.66 -17.84
C SER A 277 -66.66 -35.41 -19.17
N ASP A 278 -66.33 -34.31 -19.87
CA ASP A 278 -67.10 -33.85 -21.03
C ASP A 278 -66.43 -34.20 -22.37
N GLN A 279 -65.12 -34.45 -22.40
CA GLN A 279 -64.37 -34.71 -23.63
C GLN A 279 -63.94 -36.18 -23.84
N LEU A 280 -64.13 -37.05 -22.84
CA LEU A 280 -63.61 -38.43 -22.89
C LEU A 280 -64.38 -39.42 -23.78
N LEU A 281 -65.40 -38.97 -24.51
CA LEU A 281 -66.19 -39.84 -25.39
C LEU A 281 -65.78 -39.79 -26.87
N SER A 282 -64.67 -39.14 -27.27
CA SER A 282 -64.24 -39.19 -28.67
C SER A 282 -62.73 -39.29 -28.91
N ASN A 283 -62.32 -40.51 -29.28
CA ASN A 283 -61.31 -40.89 -30.25
C ASN A 283 -59.81 -40.77 -29.90
N THR A 284 -59.19 -41.95 -29.81
CA THR A 284 -57.77 -42.29 -29.67
C THR A 284 -56.84 -41.76 -30.79
N VAL A 285 -57.36 -41.01 -31.76
CA VAL A 285 -56.57 -40.40 -32.86
C VAL A 285 -56.22 -38.93 -32.57
N LYS A 286 -57.06 -38.22 -31.81
CA LYS A 286 -56.79 -36.81 -31.41
C LYS A 286 -55.66 -36.70 -30.38
N GLY A 287 -55.47 -37.71 -29.53
CA GLY A 287 -54.35 -37.73 -28.58
C GLY A 287 -52.99 -37.67 -29.26
N ASN A 288 -52.83 -38.28 -30.45
CA ASN A 288 -51.56 -38.23 -31.19
C ASN A 288 -51.33 -36.88 -31.90
N GLU A 289 -52.39 -36.24 -32.44
CA GLU A 289 -52.30 -34.89 -33.02
C GLU A 289 -51.99 -33.85 -31.93
N SER A 290 -52.69 -33.91 -30.80
CA SER A 290 -52.46 -33.01 -29.67
C SER A 290 -51.14 -33.26 -28.93
N LEU A 291 -50.62 -34.51 -28.92
CA LEU A 291 -49.26 -34.78 -28.46
C LEU A 291 -48.21 -34.14 -29.37
N THR A 292 -48.44 -34.13 -30.68
CA THR A 292 -47.54 -33.47 -31.64
C THR A 292 -47.51 -31.96 -31.41
N GLU A 293 -48.68 -31.33 -31.23
CA GLU A 293 -48.79 -29.90 -30.89
C GLU A 293 -48.09 -29.55 -29.57
N GLY A 294 -48.25 -30.37 -28.52
CA GLY A 294 -47.57 -30.16 -27.24
C GLY A 294 -46.05 -30.34 -27.32
N LEU A 295 -45.56 -31.25 -28.16
CA LEU A 295 -44.13 -31.41 -28.44
C LEU A 295 -43.56 -30.22 -29.22
N ASP A 296 -44.30 -29.68 -30.19
CA ASP A 296 -43.91 -28.47 -30.92
C ASP A 296 -43.82 -27.25 -29.98
N GLN A 297 -44.77 -27.12 -29.06
CA GLN A 297 -44.80 -26.02 -28.09
C GLN A 297 -43.63 -26.11 -27.08
N ILE A 298 -43.28 -27.31 -26.63
CA ILE A 298 -42.06 -27.55 -25.83
C ILE A 298 -40.81 -27.18 -26.64
N ASN A 299 -40.74 -27.50 -27.93
CA ASN A 299 -39.60 -27.18 -28.76
C ASN A 299 -39.40 -25.66 -28.90
N GLU A 300 -40.48 -24.89 -29.10
CA GLU A 300 -40.42 -23.42 -29.11
C GLU A 300 -39.97 -22.84 -27.75
N GLN A 301 -40.51 -23.36 -26.65
CA GLN A 301 -40.12 -22.91 -25.30
C GLN A 301 -38.68 -23.28 -24.94
N THR A 302 -38.18 -24.41 -25.43
CA THR A 302 -36.78 -24.82 -25.28
C THR A 302 -35.85 -23.87 -26.03
N LEU A 303 -36.24 -23.38 -27.21
CA LEU A 303 -35.48 -22.36 -27.94
C LEU A 303 -35.45 -21.02 -27.20
N THR A 304 -36.57 -20.59 -26.60
CA THR A 304 -36.64 -19.38 -25.76
C THR A 304 -35.70 -19.50 -24.55
N LEU A 305 -35.72 -20.64 -23.87
CA LEU A 305 -34.85 -20.91 -22.73
C LEU A 305 -33.36 -20.89 -23.13
N ALA A 306 -33.02 -21.48 -24.28
CA ALA A 306 -31.65 -21.46 -24.80
C ALA A 306 -31.15 -20.03 -25.09
N ASN A 307 -31.98 -19.18 -25.69
CA ASN A 307 -31.62 -17.78 -25.95
C ASN A 307 -31.41 -16.99 -24.65
N ALA A 308 -32.29 -17.16 -23.66
CA ALA A 308 -32.14 -16.50 -22.37
C ALA A 308 -30.87 -16.96 -21.62
N THR A 309 -30.50 -18.24 -21.75
CA THR A 309 -29.26 -18.78 -21.18
C THR A 309 -28.04 -18.12 -21.83
N ALA A 310 -28.08 -17.94 -23.16
CA ALA A 310 -27.02 -17.26 -23.89
C ALA A 310 -26.88 -15.78 -23.47
N GLU A 311 -27.99 -15.06 -23.30
CA GLU A 311 -27.97 -13.67 -22.81
C GLU A 311 -27.41 -13.56 -21.38
N LEU A 312 -27.81 -14.44 -20.47
CA LEU A 312 -27.26 -14.48 -19.11
C LEU A 312 -25.74 -14.74 -19.12
N SER A 313 -25.27 -15.68 -19.94
CA SER A 313 -23.84 -15.97 -20.07
C SER A 313 -23.04 -14.77 -20.58
N ALA A 314 -23.58 -14.02 -21.54
CA ALA A 314 -22.95 -12.80 -22.05
C ALA A 314 -22.90 -11.69 -20.99
N GLY A 315 -23.96 -11.54 -20.20
CA GLY A 315 -23.99 -10.60 -19.07
C GLY A 315 -22.97 -10.94 -17.98
N LEU A 316 -22.80 -12.22 -17.65
CA LEU A 316 -21.82 -12.69 -16.66
C LEU A 316 -20.36 -12.50 -17.15
N LEU A 317 -20.08 -12.77 -18.42
CA LEU A 317 -18.77 -12.48 -19.02
C LEU A 317 -18.46 -10.98 -18.98
N THR A 318 -19.45 -10.14 -19.31
CA THR A 318 -19.32 -8.68 -19.23
C THR A 318 -19.03 -8.23 -17.80
N LEU A 319 -19.73 -8.80 -16.80
CA LEU A 319 -19.49 -8.52 -15.39
C LEU A 319 -18.05 -8.88 -14.97
N ALA A 320 -17.55 -10.03 -15.39
CA ALA A 320 -16.19 -10.47 -15.10
C ALA A 320 -15.15 -9.50 -15.70
N ASP A 321 -15.32 -9.11 -16.96
CA ASP A 321 -14.44 -8.14 -17.63
C ASP A 321 -14.44 -6.79 -16.90
N LYS A 322 -15.60 -6.27 -16.50
CA LYS A 322 -15.72 -4.99 -15.77
C LYS A 322 -15.15 -5.04 -14.36
N THR A 323 -15.27 -6.18 -13.68
CA THR A 323 -14.60 -6.42 -12.39
C THR A 323 -13.08 -6.36 -12.55
N ASN A 324 -12.56 -6.98 -13.62
CA ASN A 324 -11.14 -6.95 -13.92
C ASN A 324 -10.65 -5.52 -14.27
N GLU A 325 -11.38 -4.77 -15.09
CA GLU A 325 -11.07 -3.36 -15.40
C GLU A 325 -10.99 -2.49 -14.13
N ALA A 326 -11.95 -2.63 -13.21
CA ALA A 326 -11.94 -1.90 -11.93
C ALA A 326 -10.75 -2.30 -11.03
N SER A 327 -10.41 -3.59 -10.99
CA SER A 327 -9.25 -4.12 -10.27
C SER A 327 -7.92 -3.61 -10.84
N VAL A 328 -7.80 -3.55 -12.18
CA VAL A 328 -6.63 -2.99 -12.86
C VAL A 328 -6.49 -1.49 -12.56
N ALA A 329 -7.58 -0.71 -12.60
CA ALA A 329 -7.55 0.71 -12.25
C ALA A 329 -7.09 0.94 -10.80
N TYR A 330 -7.59 0.13 -9.86
CA TYR A 330 -7.15 0.16 -8.47
C TYR A 330 -5.65 -0.12 -8.32
N SER A 331 -5.17 -1.22 -8.92
CA SER A 331 -3.79 -1.70 -8.75
C SER A 331 -2.74 -0.89 -9.51
N THR A 332 -3.09 -0.27 -10.64
CA THR A 332 -2.12 0.44 -11.50
C THR A 332 -2.12 1.96 -11.31
N GLN A 333 -3.18 2.54 -10.75
CA GLN A 333 -3.30 3.99 -10.59
C GLN A 333 -3.53 4.40 -9.14
N LEU A 334 -4.57 3.85 -8.50
CA LEU A 334 -4.98 4.30 -7.16
C LEU A 334 -3.95 3.93 -6.08
N LEU A 335 -3.51 2.66 -6.06
CA LEU A 335 -2.52 2.18 -5.09
C LEU A 335 -1.15 2.84 -5.30
N PRO A 336 -0.56 2.88 -6.51
CA PRO A 336 0.69 3.61 -6.75
C PRO A 336 0.60 5.10 -6.47
N GLY A 337 -0.54 5.74 -6.78
CA GLY A 337 -0.79 7.14 -6.47
C GLY A 337 -0.82 7.40 -4.96
N ALA A 338 -1.43 6.50 -4.18
CA ALA A 338 -1.42 6.58 -2.71
C ALA A 338 -0.02 6.35 -2.12
N GLU A 339 0.75 5.42 -2.67
CA GLU A 339 2.15 5.17 -2.27
C GLU A 339 3.04 6.39 -2.57
N GLN A 340 2.91 6.99 -3.75
CA GLN A 340 3.63 8.23 -4.10
C GLN A 340 3.21 9.41 -3.24
N LEU A 341 1.92 9.53 -2.90
CA LEU A 341 1.45 10.56 -1.98
C LEU A 341 2.10 10.40 -0.60
N ALA A 342 2.18 9.17 -0.09
CA ALA A 342 2.85 8.86 1.16
C ALA A 342 4.36 9.16 1.09
N ALA A 343 5.03 8.73 0.01
CA ALA A 343 6.46 9.00 -0.22
C ALA A 343 6.74 10.51 -0.29
N GLY A 344 5.98 11.26 -1.10
CA GLY A 344 6.11 12.71 -1.23
C GLY A 344 5.89 13.43 0.11
N SER A 345 4.89 13.01 0.90
CA SER A 345 4.66 13.57 2.23
C SER A 345 5.82 13.32 3.20
N GLN A 346 6.45 12.14 3.13
CA GLN A 346 7.63 11.81 3.92
C GLN A 346 8.86 12.57 3.43
N GLY A 347 9.03 12.72 2.12
CA GLY A 347 10.09 13.50 1.49
C GLY A 347 10.04 14.98 1.89
N ILE A 348 8.84 15.57 1.91
CA ILE A 348 8.61 16.93 2.39
C ILE A 348 9.00 17.05 3.87
N ALA A 349 8.54 16.13 4.73
CA ALA A 349 8.85 16.17 6.15
C ALA A 349 10.36 16.01 6.44
N ALA A 350 11.03 15.11 5.72
CA ALA A 350 12.47 14.92 5.81
C ALA A 350 13.24 16.15 5.32
N GLY A 351 12.87 16.67 4.13
CA GLY A 351 13.48 17.85 3.55
C GLY A 351 13.34 19.08 4.45
N GLN A 352 12.17 19.29 5.07
CA GLN A 352 11.99 20.38 6.04
C GLN A 352 12.86 20.21 7.28
N ALA A 353 12.87 19.02 7.90
CA ALA A 353 13.66 18.78 9.10
C ALA A 353 15.17 18.99 8.85
N GLU A 354 15.64 18.60 7.66
CA GLU A 354 16.98 18.89 7.17
C GLU A 354 17.19 20.39 6.96
N LEU A 355 16.31 21.08 6.23
CA LEU A 355 16.41 22.52 5.95
C LEU A 355 16.51 23.34 7.25
N THR A 356 15.63 23.08 8.23
CA THR A 356 15.66 23.76 9.54
C THR A 356 16.99 23.55 10.25
N ARG A 357 17.53 22.32 10.24
CA ARG A 357 18.81 22.00 10.88
C ARG A 357 19.97 22.72 10.21
N PHE A 358 19.96 22.80 8.88
CA PHE A 358 21.05 23.35 8.08
C PHE A 358 21.08 24.87 8.11
N LEU A 359 19.91 25.52 8.09
CA LEU A 359 19.80 26.96 8.31
C LEU A 359 20.32 27.38 9.68
N ALA A 360 20.01 26.61 10.74
CA ALA A 360 20.56 26.87 12.07
C ALA A 360 22.10 26.79 12.10
N LEU A 361 22.70 25.87 11.34
CA LEU A 361 24.15 25.77 11.17
C LEU A 361 24.71 26.99 10.43
N SER A 362 24.06 27.42 9.34
CA SER A 362 24.45 28.61 8.57
C SER A 362 24.39 29.90 9.39
N VAL A 363 23.31 30.11 10.15
CA VAL A 363 23.17 31.26 11.07
C VAL A 363 24.27 31.25 12.12
N THR A 364 24.54 30.10 12.74
CA THR A 364 25.63 29.94 13.71
C THR A 364 27.00 30.20 13.09
N GLY A 365 27.22 29.74 11.86
CA GLY A 365 28.44 30.00 11.10
C GLY A 365 28.65 31.50 10.84
N ALA A 366 27.60 32.19 10.39
CA ALA A 366 27.63 33.64 10.14
C ALA A 366 27.92 34.45 11.41
N GLU A 367 27.38 34.08 12.57
CA GLU A 367 27.71 34.73 13.86
C GLU A 367 29.18 34.55 14.23
N GLN A 368 29.75 33.38 13.94
CA GLN A 368 31.16 33.10 14.17
C GLN A 368 32.06 33.88 13.21
N VAL A 369 31.64 34.03 11.95
CA VAL A 369 32.30 34.90 10.97
C VAL A 369 32.31 36.35 11.46
N GLU A 370 31.17 36.91 11.88
CA GLU A 370 31.08 38.28 12.39
C GLU A 370 31.96 38.48 13.63
N THR A 371 31.90 37.55 14.58
CA THR A 371 32.72 37.60 15.80
C THR A 371 34.20 37.51 15.48
N GLY A 372 34.60 36.60 14.58
CA GLY A 372 35.98 36.44 14.14
C GLY A 372 36.50 37.65 13.37
N ALA A 373 35.69 38.16 12.44
CA ALA A 373 35.95 39.37 11.66
C ALA A 373 36.17 40.60 12.57
N LYS A 374 35.30 40.78 13.56
CA LYS A 374 35.43 41.86 14.55
C LYS A 374 36.70 41.72 15.38
N ALA A 375 37.00 40.54 15.90
CA ALA A 375 38.21 40.31 16.68
C ALA A 375 39.49 40.57 15.85
N LEU A 376 39.45 40.23 14.57
CA LEU A 376 40.55 40.44 13.64
C LEU A 376 40.70 41.93 13.26
N SER A 377 39.58 42.63 13.03
CA SER A 377 39.51 44.09 12.85
C SER A 377 40.07 44.84 14.07
N ASP A 378 39.64 44.50 15.28
CA ASP A 378 40.13 45.13 16.52
C ASP A 378 41.64 44.87 16.73
N GLY A 379 42.14 43.72 16.27
CA GLY A 379 43.55 43.38 16.26
C GLY A 379 44.36 44.17 15.23
N LEU A 380 43.77 44.40 14.05
CA LEU A 380 44.33 45.23 12.98
C LEU A 380 44.38 46.71 13.36
N ASP A 381 43.32 47.26 13.95
CA ASP A 381 43.29 48.67 14.38
C ASP A 381 44.40 48.94 15.42
N GLY A 382 44.59 48.00 16.36
CA GLY A 382 45.70 48.08 17.32
C GLY A 382 47.08 48.00 16.66
N LEU A 383 47.21 47.23 15.57
CA LEU A 383 48.44 47.14 14.79
C LEU A 383 48.70 48.44 14.00
N VAL A 384 47.70 48.95 13.28
CA VAL A 384 47.79 50.20 12.50
C VAL A 384 48.12 51.37 13.41
N ALA A 385 47.46 51.50 14.57
CA ALA A 385 47.77 52.52 15.56
C ALA A 385 49.24 52.45 16.04
N GLY A 386 49.77 51.24 16.25
CA GLY A 386 51.18 51.06 16.65
C GLY A 386 52.15 51.44 15.54
N LEU A 387 51.83 51.08 14.30
CA LEU A 387 52.61 51.44 13.12
C LEU A 387 52.58 52.96 12.86
N GLU A 388 51.48 53.65 13.10
CA GLU A 388 51.37 55.12 13.01
C GLU A 388 52.23 55.83 14.07
N VAL A 389 52.23 55.33 15.32
CA VAL A 389 53.12 55.84 16.39
C VAL A 389 54.58 55.66 15.99
N LEU A 390 54.96 54.54 15.34
CA LEU A 390 56.30 54.38 14.82
C LEU A 390 56.58 55.30 13.63
N GLY A 391 55.63 55.46 12.70
CA GLY A 391 55.75 56.36 11.56
C GLY A 391 56.03 57.81 11.98
N THR A 392 55.42 58.29 13.05
CA THR A 392 55.69 59.63 13.61
C THR A 392 56.98 59.70 14.44
N SER A 393 57.42 58.58 15.00
CA SER A 393 58.69 58.49 15.73
C SER A 393 59.90 58.42 14.80
N THR A 394 59.79 57.71 13.67
CA THR A 394 60.89 57.40 12.72
C THR A 394 61.65 58.64 12.22
N PRO A 395 61.00 59.74 11.80
CA PRO A 395 61.69 60.98 11.41
C PRO A 395 62.49 61.61 12.56
N LYS A 396 62.01 61.50 13.81
CA LYS A 396 62.73 61.98 15.00
C LYS A 396 63.96 61.12 15.28
N ILE A 397 63.85 59.80 15.10
CA ILE A 397 64.98 58.88 15.21
C ILE A 397 66.04 59.21 14.14
N GLN A 398 65.61 59.43 12.90
CA GLN A 398 66.51 59.80 11.79
C GLN A 398 67.24 61.11 12.07
N GLN A 399 66.54 62.09 12.63
CA GLN A 399 67.15 63.36 13.05
C GLN A 399 68.13 63.17 14.22
N GLY A 400 67.76 62.43 15.27
CA GLY A 400 68.63 62.18 16.43
C GLY A 400 69.90 61.40 16.06
N THR A 401 69.77 60.31 15.31
CA THR A 401 70.92 59.52 14.83
C THR A 401 71.80 60.30 13.85
N ALA A 402 71.22 61.13 12.97
CA ALA A 402 71.99 62.02 12.11
C ALA A 402 72.72 63.12 12.89
N LYS A 403 72.09 63.69 13.93
CA LYS A 403 72.74 64.65 14.85
C LYS A 403 73.88 63.98 15.63
N ILE A 404 73.71 62.74 16.10
CA ILE A 404 74.75 61.95 16.77
C ILE A 404 75.89 61.62 15.79
N LEU A 405 75.57 61.21 14.57
CA LEU A 405 76.56 60.94 13.53
C LEU A 405 77.35 62.22 13.20
N ALA A 406 76.68 63.34 13.01
CA ALA A 406 77.32 64.63 12.78
C ALA A 406 78.18 65.06 13.97
N ALA A 407 77.71 64.88 15.21
CA ALA A 407 78.47 65.19 16.42
C ALA A 407 79.69 64.28 16.59
N THR A 408 79.57 62.97 16.31
CA THR A 408 80.70 62.02 16.36
C THR A 408 81.70 62.24 15.22
N GLU A 409 81.24 62.61 14.02
CA GLU A 409 82.10 63.00 12.89
C GLU A 409 82.78 64.35 13.13
N LEU A 410 82.10 65.34 13.74
CA LEU A 410 82.69 66.61 14.17
C LEU A 410 83.69 66.42 15.32
N LEU A 411 83.41 65.52 16.27
CA LEU A 411 84.36 65.12 17.29
C LEU A 411 85.59 64.48 16.67
N ALA A 412 85.42 63.63 15.65
CA ALA A 412 86.53 63.06 14.88
C ALA A 412 87.33 64.12 14.10
N GLN A 413 86.68 65.21 13.66
CA GLN A 413 87.32 66.36 12.99
C GLN A 413 87.98 67.36 13.96
N GLY A 414 87.44 67.52 15.18
CA GLY A 414 87.97 68.38 16.24
C GLY A 414 89.24 67.85 16.93
N VAL A 415 89.72 66.66 16.53
CA VAL A 415 90.99 66.06 16.98
C VAL A 415 92.21 66.64 16.23
N GLY A 416 92.01 67.62 15.33
CA GLY A 416 93.06 68.49 14.77
C GLY A 416 93.26 68.36 13.26
N ASP A 417 93.58 69.49 12.63
CA ASP A 417 94.03 69.61 11.23
C ASP A 417 95.51 69.18 11.13
N PRO A 418 95.92 68.39 10.11
CA PRO A 418 97.31 67.99 9.88
C PRO A 418 98.37 69.11 9.82
N ASP A 419 97.98 70.39 9.75
CA ASP A 419 98.91 71.53 9.70
C ASP A 419 99.17 72.25 11.05
N ASP A 420 98.55 71.81 12.16
CA ASP A 420 98.85 72.36 13.49
C ASP A 420 100.19 71.83 14.04
N GLY A 421 101.05 72.77 14.48
CA GLY A 421 102.46 72.52 14.83
C GLY A 421 102.71 71.55 16.01
N PRO A 422 103.96 71.09 16.18
CA PRO A 422 104.25 69.79 16.80
C PRO A 422 104.27 69.83 18.34
N ILE A 423 103.51 68.93 18.97
CA ILE A 423 103.81 68.40 20.31
C ILE A 423 103.81 66.85 20.27
N VAL A 424 104.65 66.28 21.12
CA VAL A 424 105.21 64.93 21.16
C VAL A 424 104.23 63.88 21.73
N SER A 425 104.11 62.71 21.07
CA SER A 425 103.45 61.44 21.48
C SER A 425 102.03 61.20 20.91
N PRO A 426 101.62 59.92 20.73
CA PRO A 426 100.99 59.43 19.50
C PRO A 426 99.56 59.90 19.34
N SER A 427 99.20 60.27 18.11
CA SER A 427 97.82 60.44 17.68
C SER A 427 96.97 59.24 18.12
N PRO A 428 95.79 59.44 18.73
CA PRO A 428 94.86 58.35 18.84
C PRO A 428 94.26 58.12 17.44
N THR A 429 94.57 56.99 16.83
CA THR A 429 93.58 56.30 15.99
C THR A 429 92.23 56.35 16.71
N PRO A 430 91.09 56.62 16.02
CA PRO A 430 89.78 56.55 16.68
C PRO A 430 89.74 55.27 17.49
N SER A 431 89.38 55.38 18.78
CA SER A 431 89.38 54.19 19.63
C SER A 431 88.46 53.14 18.98
N PRO A 432 88.73 51.83 19.12
CA PRO A 432 87.84 50.81 18.60
C PRO A 432 86.36 51.07 18.97
N GLY A 433 86.11 51.65 20.15
CA GLY A 433 84.78 52.10 20.58
C GLY A 433 84.18 53.23 19.73
N GLN A 434 84.95 54.27 19.38
CA GLN A 434 84.48 55.37 18.53
C GLN A 434 84.19 54.92 17.09
N TYR A 435 85.05 54.07 16.51
CA TYR A 435 84.84 53.51 15.18
C TYR A 435 83.58 52.62 15.15
N ASN A 436 83.42 51.75 16.15
CA ASN A 436 82.24 50.89 16.26
C ASN A 436 80.95 51.70 16.45
N LEU A 437 80.99 52.82 17.20
CA LEU A 437 79.85 53.71 17.38
C LEU A 437 79.43 54.39 16.07
N VAL A 438 80.38 54.89 15.27
CA VAL A 438 80.10 55.50 13.97
C VAL A 438 79.50 54.47 12.99
N GLN A 439 80.05 53.25 12.95
CA GLN A 439 79.50 52.18 12.11
C GLN A 439 78.11 51.75 12.57
N ALA A 440 77.89 51.57 13.88
CA ALA A 440 76.57 51.25 14.43
C ALA A 440 75.55 52.34 14.10
N THR A 441 75.93 53.62 14.20
CA THR A 441 75.05 54.75 13.86
C THR A 441 74.73 54.79 12.35
N LYS A 442 75.70 54.52 11.47
CA LYS A 442 75.45 54.43 10.01
C LYS A 442 74.53 53.26 9.66
N THR A 443 74.73 52.10 10.27
CA THR A 443 73.86 50.94 10.10
C THR A 443 72.44 51.21 10.61
N ALA A 444 72.30 51.90 11.74
CA ALA A 444 70.99 52.29 12.28
C ALA A 444 70.25 53.25 11.35
N VAL A 445 70.93 54.27 10.78
CA VAL A 445 70.32 55.21 9.82
C VAL A 445 69.82 54.47 8.57
N VAL A 446 70.62 53.56 8.01
CA VAL A 446 70.22 52.75 6.84
C VAL A 446 69.05 51.83 7.19
N GLY A 447 69.12 51.16 8.35
CA GLY A 447 68.05 50.30 8.85
C GLY A 447 66.73 51.06 9.04
N MET A 448 66.77 52.28 9.56
CA MET A 448 65.61 53.14 9.75
C MET A 448 64.99 53.64 8.45
N ASN A 449 65.79 53.92 7.42
CA ASN A 449 65.25 54.29 6.11
C ASN A 449 64.50 53.10 5.47
N LEU A 450 65.09 51.91 5.51
CA LEU A 450 64.44 50.68 5.02
C LEU A 450 63.17 50.37 5.81
N LEU A 451 63.23 50.51 7.15
CA LEU A 451 62.08 50.30 8.02
C LEU A 451 60.97 51.32 7.74
N SER A 452 61.31 52.60 7.52
CA SER A 452 60.31 53.65 7.23
C SER A 452 59.51 53.36 5.95
N VAL A 453 60.16 52.87 4.89
CA VAL A 453 59.51 52.51 3.64
C VAL A 453 58.63 51.28 3.84
N ALA A 454 59.16 50.24 4.51
CA ALA A 454 58.42 49.02 4.79
C ALA A 454 57.18 49.25 5.67
N LEU A 455 57.25 50.18 6.62
CA LEU A 455 56.11 50.52 7.47
C LEU A 455 55.03 51.28 6.72
N ASN A 456 55.40 52.23 5.85
CA ASN A 456 54.44 52.99 5.07
C ASN A 456 53.66 52.09 4.09
N ASP A 457 54.36 51.17 3.44
CA ASP A 457 53.74 50.17 2.56
C ASP A 457 52.82 49.20 3.35
N LEU A 458 53.20 48.87 4.59
CA LEU A 458 52.39 48.01 5.46
C LEU A 458 51.13 48.71 5.99
N VAL A 459 51.24 49.97 6.43
CA VAL A 459 50.10 50.78 6.91
C VAL A 459 49.09 50.98 5.78
N THR A 460 49.54 51.44 4.61
CA THR A 460 48.67 51.66 3.45
C THR A 460 47.99 50.37 2.95
N GLY A 461 48.67 49.23 3.09
CA GLY A 461 48.09 47.91 2.77
C GLY A 461 47.10 47.37 3.80
N LEU A 462 47.22 47.77 5.08
CA LEU A 462 46.37 47.30 6.18
C LEU A 462 45.14 48.18 6.43
N GLU A 463 45.23 49.48 6.14
CA GLU A 463 44.18 50.47 6.42
C GLU A 463 42.78 50.13 5.86
N PRO A 464 42.60 49.59 4.62
CA PRO A 464 41.27 49.30 4.11
C PRO A 464 40.66 47.98 4.61
N LEU A 465 41.48 47.06 5.14
CA LEU A 465 41.07 45.69 5.44
C LEU A 465 40.05 45.55 6.59
N PRO A 466 40.15 46.31 7.71
CA PRO A 466 39.16 46.25 8.79
C PRO A 466 37.73 46.52 8.30
N GLY A 467 37.55 47.56 7.48
CA GLY A 467 36.26 47.93 6.92
C GLY A 467 35.72 46.92 5.91
N GLN A 468 36.60 46.40 5.04
CA GLN A 468 36.23 45.35 4.07
C GLN A 468 35.79 44.05 4.76
N LEU A 469 36.51 43.64 5.81
CA LEU A 469 36.21 42.42 6.56
C LEU A 469 34.90 42.54 7.35
N GLN A 470 34.62 43.70 7.95
CA GLN A 470 33.35 43.94 8.63
C GLN A 470 32.16 43.98 7.66
N ALA A 471 32.33 44.61 6.49
CA ALA A 471 31.30 44.64 5.46
C ALA A 471 30.97 43.22 4.95
N ALA A 472 32.00 42.44 4.59
CA ALA A 472 31.80 41.07 4.10
C ALA A 472 31.15 40.15 5.16
N ALA A 473 31.49 40.34 6.45
CA ALA A 473 30.85 39.60 7.54
C ALA A 473 29.39 40.00 7.77
N ALA A 474 29.05 41.28 7.60
CA ALA A 474 27.67 41.76 7.67
C ALA A 474 26.82 41.24 6.51
N ASP A 475 27.39 41.20 5.30
CA ASP A 475 26.74 40.63 4.12
C ASP A 475 26.45 39.12 4.32
N ALA A 476 27.40 38.37 4.90
CA ALA A 476 27.20 36.95 5.22
C ALA A 476 26.08 36.72 6.25
N ARG A 477 25.97 37.61 7.25
CA ARG A 477 24.90 37.60 8.25
C ARG A 477 23.54 37.90 7.62
N SER A 478 23.47 38.91 6.75
CA SER A 478 22.25 39.27 6.04
C SER A 478 21.75 38.08 5.21
N ALA A 479 22.63 37.49 4.39
CA ALA A 479 22.25 36.37 3.53
C ALA A 479 21.79 35.13 4.32
N ALA A 480 22.42 34.83 5.47
CA ALA A 480 21.96 33.76 6.36
C ALA A 480 20.59 34.06 7.01
N SER A 481 20.30 35.33 7.29
CA SER A 481 18.98 35.77 7.78
C SER A 481 17.92 35.67 6.70
N ASP A 482 18.23 36.12 5.47
CA ASP A 482 17.31 36.05 4.34
C ASP A 482 16.92 34.60 4.01
N ALA A 483 17.87 33.67 4.12
CA ALA A 483 17.60 32.24 3.96
C ALA A 483 16.70 31.66 5.08
N GLN A 484 16.83 32.16 6.31
CA GLN A 484 15.94 31.78 7.43
C GLN A 484 14.53 32.34 7.23
N ASP A 485 14.42 33.60 6.81
CA ASP A 485 13.13 34.23 6.51
C ASP A 485 12.40 33.50 5.36
N ALA A 486 13.13 33.07 4.33
CA ALA A 486 12.59 32.25 3.25
C ALA A 486 12.07 30.90 3.74
N HIS A 487 12.76 30.26 4.69
CA HIS A 487 12.30 29.03 5.33
C HIS A 487 11.03 29.26 6.17
N ASP A 488 10.96 30.34 6.93
CA ASP A 488 9.80 30.63 7.78
C ASP A 488 8.51 30.87 6.96
N LEU A 489 8.64 31.17 5.66
CA LEU A 489 7.51 31.21 4.72
C LEU A 489 6.97 29.82 4.34
N LEU A 490 7.70 28.73 4.60
CA LEU A 490 7.23 27.36 4.35
C LEU A 490 6.19 26.90 5.38
N ASP A 491 6.30 27.35 6.63
CA ASP A 491 5.40 26.98 7.73
C ASP A 491 3.90 27.21 7.43
N PRO A 492 3.45 28.37 6.91
CA PRO A 492 2.05 28.56 6.57
C PRO A 492 1.57 27.66 5.43
N VAL A 493 2.45 27.32 4.47
CA VAL A 493 2.12 26.42 3.35
C VAL A 493 1.93 24.99 3.86
N LEU A 494 2.82 24.52 4.74
CA LEU A 494 2.69 23.22 5.39
C LEU A 494 1.46 23.12 6.30
N ALA A 495 1.16 24.18 7.05
CA ALA A 495 -0.02 24.24 7.90
C ALA A 495 -1.32 24.16 7.08
N SER A 496 -1.33 24.73 5.87
CA SER A 496 -2.45 24.61 4.92
C SER A 496 -2.65 23.19 4.40
N LEU A 497 -1.60 22.35 4.37
CA LEU A 497 -1.70 20.95 3.98
C LEU A 497 -2.20 20.06 5.13
N CYS A 498 -1.98 20.46 6.39
CA CYS A 498 -2.26 19.66 7.58
C CYS A 498 -3.63 19.90 8.24
N ASN A 499 -4.52 20.74 7.69
CA ASN A 499 -5.75 21.19 8.36
C ASN A 499 -6.98 21.30 7.42
N PRO A 500 -8.16 20.76 7.78
CA PRO A 500 -8.69 19.39 7.62
C PRO A 500 -9.25 19.06 6.19
N PRO A 501 -9.70 17.81 5.90
CA PRO A 501 -9.61 17.19 4.57
C PRO A 501 -10.92 17.23 3.78
N VAL A 502 -11.00 18.06 2.72
CA VAL A 502 -12.02 17.88 1.65
C VAL A 502 -11.49 18.32 0.27
N ALA A 503 -10.43 19.13 0.20
CA ALA A 503 -9.87 19.56 -1.08
C ALA A 503 -8.61 18.75 -1.44
N PRO A 504 -8.49 18.25 -2.69
CA PRO A 504 -7.26 17.65 -3.17
C PRO A 504 -6.12 18.68 -3.13
N VAL A 505 -4.91 18.23 -2.79
CA VAL A 505 -3.69 19.04 -2.91
C VAL A 505 -3.58 19.50 -4.37
N THR A 506 -3.50 20.81 -4.57
CA THR A 506 -3.45 21.38 -5.92
C THR A 506 -2.01 21.49 -6.42
N GLN A 507 -1.81 21.37 -7.73
CA GLN A 507 -0.51 21.62 -8.36
C GLN A 507 0.07 22.98 -7.93
N GLN A 508 -0.78 24.01 -7.83
CA GLN A 508 -0.37 25.35 -7.42
C GLN A 508 0.20 25.40 -5.99
N GLN A 509 -0.30 24.58 -5.06
CA GLN A 509 0.25 24.49 -3.72
C GLN A 509 1.62 23.81 -3.73
N CYS A 510 1.79 22.74 -4.50
CA CYS A 510 3.09 22.08 -4.67
C CYS A 510 4.11 22.99 -5.38
N ASP A 511 3.69 23.73 -6.41
CA ASP A 511 4.52 24.70 -7.12
C ASP A 511 4.99 25.80 -6.15
N SER A 512 4.10 26.32 -5.28
CA SER A 512 4.49 27.32 -4.28
C SER A 512 5.51 26.82 -3.25
N MET A 513 5.49 25.51 -2.94
CA MET A 513 6.49 24.89 -2.07
C MET A 513 7.83 24.71 -2.76
N ALA A 514 7.82 24.30 -4.03
CA ALA A 514 9.01 24.22 -4.84
C ALA A 514 9.66 25.61 -5.03
N ASP A 515 8.85 26.62 -5.37
CA ASP A 515 9.31 28.01 -5.55
C ASP A 515 9.94 28.58 -4.27
N SER A 516 9.38 28.27 -3.09
CA SER A 516 9.95 28.71 -1.80
C SER A 516 11.22 27.94 -1.42
N ALA A 517 11.30 26.64 -1.74
CA ALA A 517 12.52 25.85 -1.58
C ALA A 517 13.66 26.35 -2.50
N ASP A 518 13.32 26.70 -3.74
CA ASP A 518 14.23 27.28 -4.73
C ASP A 518 14.70 28.67 -4.30
N ALA A 519 13.81 29.51 -3.77
CA ALA A 519 14.18 30.80 -3.20
C ALA A 519 15.17 30.65 -2.04
N ALA A 520 14.92 29.70 -1.12
CA ALA A 520 15.84 29.41 -0.02
C ALA A 520 17.21 28.88 -0.51
N ALA A 521 17.21 28.06 -1.56
CA ALA A 521 18.45 27.57 -2.18
C ALA A 521 19.24 28.70 -2.85
N LEU A 522 18.55 29.63 -3.53
CA LEU A 522 19.18 30.79 -4.16
C LEU A 522 19.82 31.71 -3.12
N SER A 523 19.10 32.02 -2.04
CA SER A 523 19.65 32.80 -0.91
C SER A 523 20.85 32.09 -0.26
N ALA A 524 20.83 30.76 -0.16
CA ALA A 524 21.97 29.99 0.32
C ALA A 524 23.17 30.05 -0.64
N GLN A 525 22.93 30.07 -1.95
CA GLN A 525 23.97 30.21 -2.97
C GLN A 525 24.63 31.59 -2.91
N GLU A 526 23.85 32.65 -2.74
CA GLU A 526 24.35 34.02 -2.53
C GLU A 526 25.19 34.10 -1.25
N ALA A 527 24.72 33.54 -0.12
CA ALA A 527 25.51 33.44 1.11
C ALA A 527 26.82 32.66 0.91
N GLY A 528 26.83 31.64 0.04
CA GLY A 528 28.00 30.83 -0.27
C GLY A 528 29.09 31.62 -0.99
N THR A 529 28.69 32.48 -1.94
CA THR A 529 29.62 33.39 -2.62
C THR A 529 30.24 34.40 -1.65
N VAL A 530 29.45 34.94 -0.73
CA VAL A 530 29.97 35.84 0.32
C VAL A 530 30.92 35.10 1.27
N ALA A 531 30.63 33.85 1.65
CA ALA A 531 31.53 33.05 2.47
C ALA A 531 32.89 32.80 1.80
N THR A 532 32.92 32.58 0.48
CA THR A 532 34.17 32.45 -0.27
C THR A 532 34.96 33.76 -0.34
N ASP A 533 34.28 34.90 -0.46
CA ASP A 533 34.94 36.22 -0.44
C ASP A 533 35.52 36.54 0.95
N VAL A 534 34.83 36.15 2.02
CA VAL A 534 35.33 36.25 3.40
C VAL A 534 36.56 35.37 3.61
N ASP A 535 36.56 34.13 3.12
CA ASP A 535 37.71 33.22 3.25
C ASP A 535 38.95 33.73 2.47
N ALA A 536 38.72 34.24 1.25
CA ALA A 536 39.77 34.88 0.45
C ALA A 536 40.35 36.12 1.16
N THR A 537 39.49 36.96 1.75
CA THR A 537 39.90 38.13 2.53
C THR A 537 40.67 37.73 3.79
N GLY A 538 40.23 36.66 4.47
CA GLY A 538 40.92 36.09 5.64
C GLY A 538 42.32 35.57 5.30
N SER A 539 42.48 34.94 4.13
CA SER A 539 43.77 34.45 3.62
C SER A 539 44.74 35.60 3.27
N ASP A 540 44.27 36.65 2.60
CA ASP A 540 45.09 37.84 2.32
C ASP A 540 45.53 38.54 3.61
N LEU A 541 44.63 38.61 4.59
CA LEU A 541 44.90 39.15 5.90
C LEU A 541 45.92 38.32 6.69
N ALA A 542 45.88 37.00 6.61
CA ALA A 542 46.93 36.14 7.19
C ALA A 542 48.32 36.42 6.57
N ALA A 543 48.37 36.70 5.26
CA ALA A 543 49.60 37.09 4.59
C ALA A 543 50.09 38.49 5.06
N GLN A 544 49.19 39.45 5.23
CA GLN A 544 49.49 40.80 5.74
C GLN A 544 50.02 40.76 7.19
N VAL A 545 49.40 39.99 8.07
CA VAL A 545 49.82 39.81 9.46
C VAL A 545 51.22 39.20 9.54
N SER A 546 51.54 38.27 8.64
CA SER A 546 52.87 37.68 8.54
C SER A 546 53.92 38.73 8.17
N ARG A 547 53.61 39.67 7.26
CA ARG A 547 54.47 40.81 6.94
C ARG A 547 54.67 41.74 8.13
N ALA A 548 53.61 42.02 8.88
CA ALA A 548 53.69 42.86 10.08
C ALA A 548 54.58 42.27 11.18
N ARG A 549 54.53 40.94 11.38
CA ARG A 549 55.44 40.24 12.32
C ARG A 549 56.91 40.36 11.93
N ILE A 550 57.22 40.33 10.63
CA ILE A 550 58.58 40.52 10.12
C ILE A 550 59.05 41.96 10.36
N ALA A 551 58.20 42.95 10.07
CA ALA A 551 58.53 44.37 10.31
C ALA A 551 58.80 44.65 11.79
N ALA A 552 58.02 44.03 12.67
CA ALA A 552 58.23 44.11 14.11
C ALA A 552 59.53 43.46 14.61
N ALA A 553 59.89 42.29 14.08
CA ALA A 553 61.17 41.67 14.40
C ALA A 553 62.33 42.61 14.02
N GLY A 554 62.24 43.24 12.85
CA GLY A 554 63.21 44.27 12.43
C GLY A 554 63.22 45.51 13.32
N ALA A 555 62.07 45.91 13.87
CA ALA A 555 61.99 47.01 14.83
C ALA A 555 62.61 46.67 16.20
N ASP A 556 62.50 45.44 16.69
CA ASP A 556 63.20 45.01 17.91
C ASP A 556 64.71 44.90 17.69
N ASP A 557 65.16 44.37 16.55
CA ASP A 557 66.58 44.35 16.18
C ASP A 557 67.15 45.78 16.14
N LEU A 558 66.41 46.73 15.56
CA LEU A 558 66.78 48.14 15.54
C LEU A 558 66.81 48.75 16.95
N ARG A 559 65.86 48.41 17.82
CA ARG A 559 65.84 48.85 19.22
C ARG A 559 67.08 48.37 19.96
N GLN A 560 67.49 47.13 19.77
CA GLN A 560 68.71 46.58 20.38
C GLN A 560 69.97 47.34 19.90
N LEU A 561 70.04 47.68 18.60
CA LEU A 561 71.13 48.50 18.07
C LEU A 561 71.15 49.92 18.66
N LEU A 562 69.98 50.55 18.84
CA LEU A 562 69.88 51.89 19.41
C LEU A 562 70.26 51.94 20.89
N ILE A 563 70.01 50.87 21.66
CA ILE A 563 70.52 50.73 23.04
C ILE A 563 72.05 50.73 23.06
N LEU A 564 72.69 49.97 22.16
CA LEU A 564 74.16 49.95 22.04
C LEU A 564 74.73 51.32 21.64
N ILE A 565 74.04 52.03 20.74
CA ILE A 565 74.41 53.41 20.37
C ILE A 565 74.27 54.34 21.58
N GLN A 566 73.17 54.25 22.34
CA GLN A 566 72.95 55.06 23.54
C GLN A 566 74.03 54.83 24.59
N GLU A 567 74.37 53.57 24.89
CA GLU A 567 75.44 53.22 25.82
C GLU A 567 76.80 53.79 25.37
N GLY A 568 77.13 53.66 24.08
CA GLY A 568 78.35 54.23 23.50
C GLY A 568 78.38 55.76 23.49
N VAL A 569 77.24 56.43 23.25
CA VAL A 569 77.13 57.90 23.31
C VAL A 569 77.26 58.39 24.76
N VAL A 570 76.70 57.69 25.75
CA VAL A 570 76.88 58.03 27.17
C VAL A 570 78.35 57.87 27.59
N GLU A 571 79.04 56.85 27.10
CA GLU A 571 80.48 56.66 27.33
C GLU A 571 81.31 57.79 26.70
N VAL A 572 81.00 58.17 25.45
CA VAL A 572 81.63 59.31 24.77
C VAL A 572 81.31 60.64 25.45
N ALA A 573 80.07 60.86 25.89
CA ALA A 573 79.64 62.06 26.59
C ALA A 573 80.30 62.17 27.98
N ALA A 574 80.44 61.06 28.70
CA ALA A 574 81.17 61.00 29.97
C ALA A 574 82.67 61.29 29.78
N ALA A 575 83.27 60.84 28.68
CA ALA A 575 84.64 61.20 28.30
C ALA A 575 84.79 62.72 27.97
N LEU A 576 83.69 63.39 27.60
CA LEU A 576 83.64 64.80 27.22
C LEU A 576 83.18 65.75 28.34
N SER A 577 83.00 65.27 29.57
CA SER A 577 82.45 66.00 30.74
C SER A 577 83.16 67.32 31.14
N GLY A 578 84.21 67.75 30.43
CA GLY A 578 84.91 69.02 30.63
C GLY A 578 84.47 70.18 29.71
N THR A 579 83.68 69.92 28.66
CA THR A 579 83.28 70.96 27.68
C THR A 579 81.80 71.29 27.80
N SER A 580 81.46 72.20 28.69
CA SER A 580 80.12 72.78 28.79
C SER A 580 79.87 73.71 27.59
N GLN A 581 79.33 73.18 26.47
CA GLN A 581 78.48 73.86 25.46
C GLN A 581 78.36 73.05 24.15
N GLN A 582 77.58 71.96 24.13
CA GLN A 582 77.03 71.42 22.87
C GLN A 582 75.53 71.12 23.02
N PRO A 583 74.66 72.14 22.87
CA PRO A 583 73.21 71.99 22.97
C PRO A 583 72.64 70.90 22.05
N GLY A 584 73.24 70.68 20.87
CA GLY A 584 72.80 69.69 19.91
C GLY A 584 72.97 68.23 20.34
N LEU A 585 73.92 67.91 21.24
CA LEU A 585 74.12 66.53 21.71
C LEU A 585 73.05 66.12 22.74
N VAL A 586 72.67 67.06 23.63
CA VAL A 586 71.59 66.85 24.61
C VAL A 586 70.25 66.69 23.88
N GLU A 587 69.98 67.54 22.89
CA GLU A 587 68.80 67.44 22.04
C GLU A 587 68.77 66.11 21.25
N ALA A 588 69.92 65.66 20.73
CA ALA A 588 70.00 64.37 20.03
C ALA A 588 69.80 63.15 20.94
N LEU A 589 70.26 63.23 22.21
CA LEU A 589 70.00 62.21 23.22
C LEU A 589 68.53 62.17 23.65
N ASP A 590 67.86 63.32 23.71
CA ASP A 590 66.42 63.41 23.99
C ASP A 590 65.58 62.86 22.81
N ASP A 591 65.96 63.19 21.57
CA ASP A 591 65.39 62.62 20.34
C ASP A 591 65.56 61.08 20.30
N LEU A 592 66.74 60.57 20.70
CA LEU A 592 67.04 59.13 20.78
C LEU A 592 66.31 58.42 21.94
N ASN A 593 66.15 59.08 23.09
CA ASN A 593 65.37 58.53 24.20
C ASN A 593 63.87 58.45 23.86
N THR A 594 63.34 59.50 23.22
CA THR A 594 61.98 59.52 22.67
C THR A 594 61.79 58.43 21.62
N ALA A 595 62.80 58.19 20.78
CA ALA A 595 62.81 57.10 19.80
C ALA A 595 62.74 55.71 20.42
N MET A 596 63.53 55.45 21.47
CA MET A 596 63.49 54.17 22.19
C MET A 596 62.12 53.94 22.86
N LEU A 597 61.51 54.99 23.41
CA LEU A 597 60.15 54.90 23.96
C LEU A 597 59.11 54.56 22.89
N GLY A 598 59.21 55.17 21.70
CA GLY A 598 58.33 54.84 20.55
C GLY A 598 58.48 53.38 20.09
N LEU A 599 59.70 52.84 20.07
CA LEU A 599 59.96 51.43 19.73
C LEU A 599 59.45 50.44 20.79
N VAL A 600 59.54 50.80 22.08
CA VAL A 600 58.94 49.99 23.16
C VAL A 600 57.42 49.97 23.05
N GLN A 601 56.79 51.12 22.79
CA GLN A 601 55.35 51.21 22.58
C GLN A 601 54.88 50.38 21.37
N LEU A 602 55.65 50.37 20.28
CA LEU A 602 55.37 49.49 19.14
C LEU A 602 55.44 48.01 19.52
N ALA A 603 56.48 47.58 20.24
CA ALA A 603 56.62 46.18 20.65
C ALA A 603 55.44 45.71 21.51
N GLU A 604 54.99 46.55 22.45
CA GLU A 604 53.81 46.28 23.27
C GLU A 604 52.51 46.22 22.44
N GLN A 605 52.31 47.17 21.52
CA GLN A 605 51.10 47.21 20.69
C GLN A 605 51.05 46.07 19.67
N LEU A 606 52.19 45.67 19.11
CA LEU A 606 52.29 44.51 18.23
C LEU A 606 52.06 43.21 19.00
N GLU A 607 52.62 43.05 20.20
CA GLU A 607 52.36 41.86 21.02
C GLU A 607 50.86 41.76 21.36
N ALA A 608 50.23 42.88 21.70
CA ALA A 608 48.79 42.96 21.96
C ALA A 608 47.95 42.66 20.70
N GLY A 609 48.29 43.24 19.54
CA GLY A 609 47.64 42.98 18.26
C GLY A 609 47.80 41.52 17.83
N GLY A 610 49.02 40.98 17.91
CA GLY A 610 49.34 39.59 17.59
C GLY A 610 48.56 38.57 18.44
N LYS A 611 48.35 38.85 19.73
CA LYS A 611 47.51 38.02 20.63
C LYS A 611 46.02 38.04 20.29
N LYS A 612 45.52 39.12 19.67
CA LYS A 612 44.12 39.22 19.20
C LYS A 612 43.90 38.62 17.82
N LEU A 613 44.87 38.77 16.92
CA LEU A 613 44.78 38.31 15.53
C LEU A 613 44.68 36.77 15.42
N GLN A 614 45.41 36.01 16.23
CA GLN A 614 45.43 34.55 16.13
C GLN A 614 44.08 33.88 16.50
N PRO A 615 43.44 34.21 17.65
CA PRO A 615 42.10 33.73 17.95
C PRO A 615 41.04 34.22 16.97
N GLY A 616 41.13 35.47 16.50
CA GLY A 616 40.21 36.04 15.51
C GLY A 616 40.26 35.31 14.17
N ALA A 617 41.46 35.03 13.65
CA ALA A 617 41.64 34.27 12.42
C ALA A 617 41.16 32.82 12.54
N ALA A 618 41.39 32.17 13.68
CA ALA A 618 40.89 30.82 13.94
C ALA A 618 39.35 30.78 14.05
N ALA A 619 38.74 31.78 14.69
CA ALA A 619 37.29 31.91 14.78
C ALA A 619 36.67 32.19 13.40
N LEU A 620 37.29 33.06 12.61
CA LEU A 620 36.88 33.37 11.23
C LEU A 620 36.91 32.11 10.37
N ALA A 621 38.02 31.38 10.33
CA ALA A 621 38.16 30.15 9.57
C ALA A 621 37.18 29.04 10.02
N SER A 622 36.92 28.93 11.32
CA SER A 622 35.91 28.00 11.83
C SER A 622 34.49 28.43 11.47
N GLY A 623 34.21 29.74 11.47
CA GLY A 623 32.91 30.29 11.11
C GLY A 623 32.62 30.11 9.63
N THR A 624 33.59 30.43 8.75
CA THR A 624 33.47 30.24 7.30
C THR A 624 33.25 28.77 6.95
N ALA A 625 34.01 27.85 7.55
CA ALA A 625 33.81 26.41 7.33
C ALA A 625 32.38 25.95 7.70
N LYS A 626 31.87 26.36 8.87
CA LYS A 626 30.50 26.01 9.29
C LYS A 626 29.44 26.65 8.43
N LEU A 627 29.65 27.90 8.01
CA LEU A 627 28.77 28.60 7.10
C LEU A 627 28.71 27.87 5.76
N THR A 628 29.85 27.56 5.14
CA THR A 628 29.91 26.81 3.88
C THR A 628 29.28 25.42 4.00
N ASP A 629 29.55 24.69 5.09
CA ASP A 629 28.93 23.38 5.34
C ASP A 629 27.41 23.48 5.49
N GLY A 630 26.92 24.47 6.25
CA GLY A 630 25.50 24.72 6.43
C GLY A 630 24.80 25.05 5.11
N LEU A 631 25.43 25.90 4.28
CA LEU A 631 24.87 26.33 3.00
C LEU A 631 24.80 25.20 1.96
N SER A 632 25.86 24.39 1.85
CA SER A 632 25.84 23.20 0.99
C SER A 632 24.77 22.19 1.42
N GLN A 633 24.53 22.07 2.73
CA GLN A 633 23.49 21.21 3.24
C GLN A 633 22.09 21.80 3.03
N THR A 634 21.91 23.12 3.14
CA THR A 634 20.66 23.81 2.78
C THR A 634 20.28 23.56 1.32
N GLU A 635 21.23 23.61 0.38
CA GLU A 635 21.00 23.28 -1.03
C GLU A 635 20.47 21.84 -1.20
N SER A 636 21.09 20.87 -0.50
CA SER A 636 20.64 19.48 -0.48
C SER A 636 19.24 19.32 0.10
N GLY A 637 18.93 20.00 1.22
CA GLY A 637 17.61 19.98 1.85
C GLY A 637 16.52 20.58 0.96
N SER A 638 16.81 21.70 0.28
CA SER A 638 15.91 22.31 -0.69
C SER A 638 15.63 21.38 -1.88
N ALA A 639 16.65 20.70 -2.40
CA ALA A 639 16.48 19.72 -3.49
C ALA A 639 15.61 18.52 -3.09
N GLN A 640 15.77 18.02 -1.85
CA GLN A 640 14.90 16.97 -1.31
C GLN A 640 13.45 17.45 -1.15
N LEU A 641 13.25 18.66 -0.62
CA LEU A 641 11.92 19.27 -0.47
C LEU A 641 11.23 19.46 -1.82
N ALA A 642 11.96 19.92 -2.84
CA ALA A 642 11.44 20.05 -4.21
C ALA A 642 11.07 18.68 -4.80
N THR A 643 11.91 17.66 -4.60
CA THR A 643 11.63 16.28 -5.03
C THR A 643 10.37 15.73 -4.36
N GLY A 644 10.26 15.85 -3.03
CA GLY A 644 9.08 15.42 -2.28
C GLY A 644 7.81 16.16 -2.70
N SER A 645 7.90 17.45 -3.02
CA SER A 645 6.78 18.25 -3.53
C SER A 645 6.30 17.79 -4.91
N ALA A 646 7.24 17.43 -5.80
CA ALA A 646 6.92 16.86 -7.12
C ALA A 646 6.30 15.46 -7.01
N GLU A 647 6.82 14.60 -6.13
CA GLU A 647 6.25 13.28 -5.85
C GLU A 647 4.84 13.38 -5.26
N LEU A 648 4.62 14.32 -4.32
CA LEU A 648 3.30 14.58 -3.75
C LEU A 648 2.30 15.03 -4.82
N ALA A 649 2.70 15.97 -5.70
CA ALA A 649 1.88 16.45 -6.80
C ALA A 649 1.51 15.32 -7.78
N SER A 650 2.49 14.51 -8.18
CA SER A 650 2.28 13.38 -9.09
C SER A 650 1.37 12.32 -8.45
N GLY A 651 1.59 11.99 -7.18
CA GLY A 651 0.76 11.04 -6.43
C GLY A 651 -0.68 11.53 -6.30
N ALA A 652 -0.88 12.83 -6.02
CA ALA A 652 -2.20 13.44 -5.95
C ALA A 652 -2.93 13.39 -7.31
N ALA A 653 -2.24 13.70 -8.41
CA ALA A 653 -2.81 13.61 -9.76
C ALA A 653 -3.18 12.16 -10.12
N LEU A 654 -2.31 11.19 -9.84
CA LEU A 654 -2.60 9.76 -10.05
C LEU A 654 -3.77 9.28 -9.19
N ASN A 655 -3.89 9.77 -7.96
CA ASN A 655 -5.00 9.39 -7.09
C ASN A 655 -6.34 9.95 -7.59
N VAL A 656 -6.37 11.17 -8.13
CA VAL A 656 -7.57 11.74 -8.78
C VAL A 656 -7.97 10.90 -9.99
N VAL A 657 -7.04 10.67 -10.93
CA VAL A 657 -7.30 9.88 -12.14
C VAL A 657 -7.70 8.45 -11.78
N GLY A 658 -7.00 7.82 -10.83
CA GLY A 658 -7.30 6.48 -10.35
C GLY A 658 -8.65 6.40 -9.63
N SER A 659 -9.04 7.42 -8.88
CA SER A 659 -10.35 7.48 -8.20
C SER A 659 -11.49 7.63 -9.21
N GLU A 660 -11.31 8.45 -10.24
CA GLU A 660 -12.27 8.60 -11.34
C GLU A 660 -12.40 7.30 -12.15
N ALA A 661 -11.28 6.67 -12.50
CA ALA A 661 -11.26 5.41 -13.21
C ALA A 661 -11.91 4.29 -12.39
N PHE A 662 -11.62 4.22 -11.09
CA PHE A 662 -12.24 3.26 -10.19
C PHE A 662 -13.75 3.50 -10.03
N ALA A 663 -14.19 4.75 -9.90
CA ALA A 663 -15.62 5.10 -9.85
C ALA A 663 -16.35 4.73 -11.16
N GLN A 664 -15.72 4.96 -12.32
CA GLN A 664 -16.24 4.51 -13.61
C GLN A 664 -16.30 2.98 -13.68
N GLY A 665 -15.27 2.28 -13.19
CA GLY A 665 -15.26 0.82 -13.09
C GLY A 665 -16.40 0.28 -12.23
N ILE A 666 -16.69 0.89 -11.08
CA ILE A 666 -17.84 0.53 -10.23
C ILE A 666 -19.17 0.79 -10.96
N ALA A 667 -19.30 1.90 -11.68
CA ALA A 667 -20.52 2.20 -12.44
C ALA A 667 -20.74 1.19 -13.58
N LEU A 668 -19.67 0.79 -14.27
CA LEU A 668 -19.72 -0.26 -15.28
C LEU A 668 -20.03 -1.64 -14.68
N LEU A 669 -19.48 -1.95 -13.52
CA LEU A 669 -19.79 -3.16 -12.76
C LEU A 669 -21.29 -3.22 -12.43
N ALA A 670 -21.85 -2.13 -11.90
CA ALA A 670 -23.27 -2.04 -11.59
C ALA A 670 -24.14 -2.25 -12.84
N ALA A 671 -23.76 -1.67 -13.98
CA ALA A 671 -24.47 -1.89 -15.25
C ALA A 671 -24.40 -3.36 -15.71
N GLY A 672 -23.25 -4.02 -15.59
CA GLY A 672 -23.11 -5.45 -15.90
C GLY A 672 -23.93 -6.34 -14.97
N MET A 673 -24.06 -5.96 -13.69
CA MET A 673 -24.94 -6.66 -12.74
C MET A 673 -26.41 -6.52 -13.14
N ASP A 674 -26.85 -5.34 -13.59
CA ASP A 674 -28.22 -5.12 -14.07
C ASP A 674 -28.51 -5.93 -15.36
N GLU A 675 -27.54 -6.04 -16.27
CA GLU A 675 -27.67 -6.84 -17.49
C GLU A 675 -27.76 -8.35 -17.18
N SER A 676 -26.89 -8.84 -16.29
CA SER A 676 -26.95 -10.22 -15.81
C SER A 676 -28.29 -10.51 -15.10
N ALA A 677 -28.78 -9.58 -14.28
CA ALA A 677 -30.09 -9.69 -13.63
C ALA A 677 -31.23 -9.83 -14.64
N SER A 678 -31.24 -9.00 -15.69
CA SER A 678 -32.21 -9.08 -16.78
C SER A 678 -32.16 -10.43 -17.51
N GLY A 679 -30.96 -10.94 -17.81
CA GLY A 679 -30.80 -12.27 -18.42
C GLY A 679 -31.37 -13.39 -17.54
N ALA A 680 -31.18 -13.32 -16.23
CA ALA A 680 -31.74 -14.28 -15.27
C ALA A 680 -33.27 -14.22 -15.22
N GLU A 681 -33.88 -13.03 -15.31
CA GLU A 681 -35.33 -12.85 -15.37
C GLU A 681 -35.94 -13.45 -16.64
N GLN A 682 -35.30 -13.24 -17.79
CA GLN A 682 -35.75 -13.83 -19.05
C GLN A 682 -35.68 -15.36 -19.01
N LEU A 683 -34.60 -15.90 -18.43
CA LEU A 683 -34.46 -17.34 -18.24
C LEU A 683 -35.61 -17.83 -17.34
N ALA A 684 -35.96 -17.07 -16.28
CA ALA A 684 -36.98 -17.44 -15.29
C ALA A 684 -38.34 -17.58 -15.94
N TYR A 685 -38.66 -16.59 -16.76
CA TYR A 685 -39.86 -16.57 -17.56
C TYR A 685 -39.91 -17.74 -18.56
N GLY A 686 -38.82 -18.01 -19.27
CA GLY A 686 -38.73 -19.11 -20.24
C GLY A 686 -39.00 -20.48 -19.63
N ALA A 687 -38.45 -20.76 -18.44
CA ALA A 687 -38.71 -22.04 -17.78
C ALA A 687 -40.12 -22.14 -17.19
N ASP A 688 -40.70 -21.03 -16.72
CA ASP A 688 -42.10 -21.02 -16.27
C ASP A 688 -43.06 -21.36 -17.40
N GLN A 689 -42.82 -20.83 -18.60
CA GLN A 689 -43.59 -21.20 -19.78
C GLN A 689 -43.40 -22.70 -20.12
N LEU A 690 -42.16 -23.18 -20.12
CA LEU A 690 -41.86 -24.60 -20.37
C LEU A 690 -42.58 -25.55 -19.39
N GLN A 691 -42.62 -25.17 -18.12
CA GLN A 691 -43.27 -25.95 -17.07
C GLN A 691 -44.80 -25.86 -17.14
N SER A 692 -45.34 -24.65 -17.22
CA SER A 692 -46.79 -24.40 -17.05
C SER A 692 -47.60 -24.66 -18.30
N GLU A 693 -47.02 -24.53 -19.48
CA GLU A 693 -47.71 -24.72 -20.75
C GLU A 693 -47.26 -26.03 -21.42
N GLY A 694 -45.96 -26.20 -21.71
CA GLY A 694 -45.47 -27.35 -22.45
C GLY A 694 -45.60 -28.67 -21.70
N THR A 695 -45.05 -28.73 -20.48
CA THR A 695 -45.03 -29.98 -19.69
C THR A 695 -46.44 -30.39 -19.23
N GLN A 696 -47.31 -29.42 -18.94
CA GLN A 696 -48.69 -29.70 -18.55
C GLN A 696 -49.49 -30.35 -19.68
N GLN A 697 -49.33 -29.87 -20.91
CA GLN A 697 -50.01 -30.49 -22.06
C GLN A 697 -49.61 -31.96 -22.23
N ILE A 698 -48.32 -32.31 -22.08
CA ILE A 698 -47.89 -33.71 -22.11
C ILE A 698 -48.52 -34.52 -20.97
N LEU A 699 -48.55 -33.97 -19.76
CA LEU A 699 -49.13 -34.67 -18.60
C LEU A 699 -50.61 -35.00 -18.84
N ASP A 700 -51.38 -34.04 -19.37
CA ASP A 700 -52.78 -34.24 -19.73
C ASP A 700 -52.92 -35.35 -20.79
N GLN A 701 -52.01 -35.43 -21.78
CA GLN A 701 -52.00 -36.51 -22.77
C GLN A 701 -51.68 -37.88 -22.15
N VAL A 702 -50.72 -37.95 -21.23
CA VAL A 702 -50.34 -39.22 -20.57
C VAL A 702 -51.48 -39.75 -19.70
N ILE A 703 -52.18 -38.86 -18.97
CA ILE A 703 -53.37 -39.23 -18.20
C ILE A 703 -54.46 -39.78 -19.15
N ALA A 704 -54.69 -39.11 -20.28
CA ALA A 704 -55.67 -39.54 -21.27
C ALA A 704 -55.34 -40.90 -21.92
N GLY A 705 -54.05 -41.24 -22.04
CA GLY A 705 -53.58 -42.52 -22.58
C GLY A 705 -53.52 -43.68 -21.58
N SER A 706 -53.79 -43.45 -20.29
CA SER A 706 -53.70 -44.47 -19.23
C SER A 706 -54.87 -45.47 -19.26
N ASP A 707 -54.60 -46.73 -18.87
CA ASP A 707 -55.62 -47.79 -18.76
C ASP A 707 -56.68 -47.48 -17.69
N GLU A 708 -56.31 -46.78 -16.61
CA GLU A 708 -57.24 -46.27 -15.57
C GLU A 708 -56.98 -44.76 -15.31
N PRO A 709 -57.54 -43.86 -16.15
CA PRO A 709 -57.25 -42.43 -16.06
C PRO A 709 -57.63 -41.80 -14.71
N ALA A 710 -58.74 -42.23 -14.12
CA ALA A 710 -59.20 -41.72 -12.82
C ALA A 710 -58.24 -42.07 -11.67
N LEU A 711 -57.61 -43.24 -11.71
CA LEU A 711 -56.57 -43.61 -10.74
C LEU A 711 -55.30 -42.77 -10.97
N ALA A 712 -54.90 -42.58 -12.23
CA ALA A 712 -53.74 -41.77 -12.60
C ALA A 712 -53.90 -40.32 -12.13
N SER A 713 -55.08 -39.70 -12.34
CA SER A 713 -55.38 -38.34 -11.86
C SER A 713 -55.31 -38.24 -10.33
N GLU A 714 -55.89 -39.17 -9.58
CA GLU A 714 -55.82 -39.16 -8.11
C GLU A 714 -54.41 -39.40 -7.58
N TRP A 715 -53.63 -40.24 -8.26
CA TRP A 715 -52.24 -40.48 -7.91
C TRP A 715 -51.40 -39.21 -8.13
N ILE A 716 -51.56 -38.53 -9.26
CA ILE A 716 -50.89 -37.25 -9.55
C ILE A 716 -51.28 -36.17 -8.53
N ARG A 717 -52.56 -36.06 -8.14
CA ARG A 717 -53.00 -35.16 -7.07
C ARG A 717 -52.35 -35.47 -5.73
N ALA A 718 -52.21 -36.76 -5.40
CA ALA A 718 -51.56 -37.20 -4.17
C ALA A 718 -50.07 -36.86 -4.17
N THR A 719 -49.43 -36.97 -5.32
CA THR A 719 -48.01 -36.64 -5.54
C THR A 719 -47.75 -35.14 -5.53
N ASP A 720 -48.60 -34.32 -6.14
CA ASP A 720 -48.51 -32.85 -6.04
C ASP A 720 -48.60 -32.37 -4.58
N LYS A 721 -49.51 -32.96 -3.80
CA LYS A 721 -49.59 -32.69 -2.35
C LYS A 721 -48.33 -33.09 -1.59
N ARG A 722 -47.56 -34.06 -2.11
CA ARG A 722 -46.24 -34.44 -1.56
C ARG A 722 -45.18 -33.43 -1.96
N ALA A 723 -45.14 -33.00 -3.22
CA ALA A 723 -44.23 -31.99 -3.75
C ALA A 723 -44.31 -30.66 -2.97
N LYS A 724 -45.53 -30.16 -2.74
CA LYS A 724 -45.78 -28.91 -1.97
C LYS A 724 -45.36 -28.99 -0.50
N LYS A 725 -45.11 -30.19 0.01
CA LYS A 725 -44.64 -30.46 1.38
C LYS A 725 -43.20 -30.97 1.41
N ALA A 726 -42.48 -30.86 0.30
CA ALA A 726 -41.09 -31.30 0.19
C ALA A 726 -40.09 -30.27 0.74
N LEU A 727 -40.55 -29.13 1.27
CA LEU A 727 -39.73 -28.25 2.09
C LEU A 727 -39.30 -28.99 3.36
N PRO A 728 -37.99 -29.11 3.65
CA PRO A 728 -37.51 -29.94 4.75
C PRO A 728 -38.10 -29.57 6.12
N TYR A 729 -38.26 -28.27 6.41
CA TYR A 729 -38.83 -27.78 7.67
C TYR A 729 -40.23 -27.17 7.50
N GLY A 730 -40.80 -27.23 6.30
CA GLY A 730 -42.10 -26.60 6.00
C GLY A 730 -42.00 -25.10 5.69
N LEU A 731 -43.15 -24.46 5.57
CA LEU A 731 -43.30 -23.10 5.06
C LEU A 731 -43.92 -22.19 6.12
N ALA A 732 -43.48 -20.93 6.19
CA ALA A 732 -44.08 -19.92 7.05
C ALA A 732 -45.48 -19.52 6.54
N ASP A 733 -46.35 -19.05 7.44
CA ASP A 733 -47.73 -18.71 7.08
C ASP A 733 -47.77 -17.52 6.10
N GLY A 734 -48.42 -17.72 4.96
CA GLY A 734 -48.51 -16.73 3.89
C GLY A 734 -47.25 -16.57 3.04
N ALA A 735 -46.19 -17.33 3.30
CA ALA A 735 -45.03 -17.39 2.41
C ALA A 735 -45.31 -18.31 1.22
N THR A 736 -44.62 -18.06 0.11
CA THR A 736 -44.43 -19.04 -0.97
C THR A 736 -43.04 -19.64 -0.82
N GLY A 737 -42.83 -20.91 -1.13
CA GLY A 737 -41.48 -21.47 -0.94
C GLY A 737 -41.10 -22.63 -1.80
N SER A 738 -39.80 -22.79 -1.91
CA SER A 738 -39.13 -23.82 -2.69
C SER A 738 -38.06 -24.51 -1.85
N ALA A 739 -37.69 -25.72 -2.29
CA ALA A 739 -36.59 -26.46 -1.71
C ALA A 739 -35.64 -26.97 -2.79
N ALA A 740 -34.38 -27.11 -2.44
CA ALA A 740 -33.39 -27.78 -3.26
C ALA A 740 -32.51 -28.68 -2.39
N TYR A 741 -32.03 -29.76 -2.99
CA TYR A 741 -31.12 -30.71 -2.37
C TYR A 741 -29.87 -30.74 -3.22
N VAL A 742 -28.76 -30.27 -2.66
CA VAL A 742 -27.46 -30.21 -3.32
C VAL A 742 -26.55 -31.20 -2.61
N MET A 743 -25.88 -32.06 -3.37
CA MET A 743 -24.88 -32.97 -2.83
C MET A 743 -23.58 -32.81 -3.60
N THR A 744 -22.47 -32.76 -2.87
CA THR A 744 -21.15 -32.48 -3.41
C THR A 744 -20.18 -33.56 -2.99
N LEU A 745 -19.44 -34.11 -3.96
CA LEU A 745 -18.28 -34.97 -3.73
C LEU A 745 -17.06 -34.25 -4.31
N GLN A 746 -16.06 -33.99 -3.46
CA GLN A 746 -14.80 -33.44 -3.91
C GLN A 746 -14.00 -34.51 -4.65
N SER A 747 -13.28 -34.09 -5.70
CA SER A 747 -12.31 -34.95 -6.36
C SER A 747 -11.25 -35.41 -5.35
N GLN A 748 -10.78 -36.65 -5.45
CA GLN A 748 -9.72 -37.17 -4.58
C GLN A 748 -8.62 -37.82 -5.40
N SER A 749 -7.40 -37.31 -5.23
CA SER A 749 -6.19 -37.87 -5.82
C SER A 749 -5.40 -38.71 -4.81
N ALA A 750 -4.45 -39.51 -5.28
CA ALA A 750 -3.52 -40.21 -4.40
C ALA A 750 -2.68 -39.26 -3.53
N SER A 751 -2.46 -38.01 -3.98
CA SER A 751 -1.61 -37.02 -3.29
C SER A 751 -2.29 -36.35 -2.07
N ASP A 752 -3.63 -36.31 -2.05
CA ASP A 752 -4.43 -35.72 -0.97
C ASP A 752 -4.47 -36.56 0.31
N THR A 753 -4.13 -37.85 0.22
CA THR A 753 -4.10 -38.75 1.38
C THR A 753 -2.99 -38.43 2.39
N SER A 754 -2.18 -37.39 2.16
CA SER A 754 -0.87 -37.18 2.78
C SER A 754 -0.84 -36.49 4.15
N VAL A 755 -1.95 -36.02 4.74
CA VAL A 755 -1.87 -35.38 6.08
C VAL A 755 -2.30 -36.32 7.22
N TRP A 756 -3.43 -37.01 7.10
CA TRP A 756 -3.93 -37.88 8.17
C TRP A 756 -3.26 -39.26 8.22
N THR A 757 -2.83 -39.81 7.10
CA THR A 757 -2.08 -41.08 7.08
C THR A 757 -0.67 -40.92 7.65
N ILE A 758 -0.01 -39.78 7.40
CA ILE A 758 1.28 -39.43 8.01
C ILE A 758 1.10 -39.21 9.52
N LEU A 759 0.04 -38.52 9.96
CA LEU A 759 -0.27 -38.36 11.40
C LEU A 759 -0.59 -39.69 12.10
N ALA A 760 -1.33 -40.59 11.45
CA ALA A 760 -1.62 -41.93 11.97
C ALA A 760 -0.34 -42.80 12.05
N LEU A 761 0.52 -42.76 11.04
CA LEU A 761 1.83 -43.42 11.05
C LEU A 761 2.76 -42.84 12.12
N VAL A 762 2.78 -41.52 12.31
CA VAL A 762 3.56 -40.85 13.36
C VAL A 762 3.03 -41.21 14.76
N LEU A 763 1.71 -41.31 14.95
CA LEU A 763 1.11 -41.76 16.22
C LEU A 763 1.42 -43.23 16.53
N VAL A 764 1.42 -44.12 15.53
CA VAL A 764 1.81 -45.53 15.71
C VAL A 764 3.31 -45.67 16.01
N LEU A 765 4.16 -44.86 15.37
CA LEU A 765 5.60 -44.78 15.67
C LEU A 765 5.86 -44.22 17.08
N LEU A 766 5.14 -43.18 17.50
CA LEU A 766 5.23 -42.63 18.86
C LEU A 766 4.77 -43.64 19.93
N ALA A 767 3.72 -44.42 19.66
CA ALA A 767 3.28 -45.50 20.54
C ALA A 767 4.30 -46.64 20.65
N ALA A 768 4.97 -46.99 19.55
CA ALA A 768 6.04 -47.99 19.54
C ALA A 768 7.30 -47.52 20.30
N VAL A 769 7.67 -46.24 20.15
CA VAL A 769 8.79 -45.62 20.89
C VAL A 769 8.46 -45.49 22.38
N ALA A 770 7.24 -45.09 22.75
CA ALA A 770 6.78 -45.07 24.14
C ALA A 770 6.78 -46.48 24.75
N GLY A 771 6.34 -47.50 24.01
CA GLY A 771 6.41 -48.90 24.42
C GLY A 771 7.84 -49.41 24.63
N ALA A 772 8.79 -49.00 23.79
CA ALA A 772 10.20 -49.34 23.94
C ALA A 772 10.84 -48.64 25.16
N ILE A 773 10.53 -47.37 25.40
CA ILE A 773 11.04 -46.61 26.56
C ILE A 773 10.49 -47.18 27.87
N VAL A 774 9.20 -47.55 27.93
CA VAL A 774 8.61 -48.20 29.11
C VAL A 774 9.23 -49.59 29.36
N ARG A 775 9.58 -50.33 28.30
CA ARG A 775 10.26 -51.63 28.41
C ARG A 775 11.72 -51.51 28.84
N GLN A 776 12.39 -50.42 28.47
CA GLN A 776 13.77 -50.10 28.88
C GLN A 776 13.82 -49.62 30.35
N LEU A 777 12.86 -48.80 30.78
CA LEU A 777 12.73 -48.34 32.17
C LEU A 777 12.36 -49.48 33.14
N ARG A 778 11.66 -50.53 32.66
CA ARG A 778 11.41 -51.76 33.44
C ARG A 778 12.61 -52.71 33.54
N ARG A 779 13.65 -52.56 32.71
CA ARG A 779 14.88 -53.36 32.77
C ARG A 779 15.97 -52.72 33.65
N ASN A 780 15.86 -51.43 33.93
CA ASN A 780 16.81 -50.65 34.74
C ASN A 780 16.28 -50.33 36.16
N ARG A 781 15.17 -50.95 36.56
CA ARG A 781 14.75 -51.14 37.97
C ARG A 781 14.81 -52.63 38.26
#